data_AF-A0A7J6E581-F1
#
_entry.id   AF-A0A7J6E581-F1
#
_cell.length_a   1.000
_cell.length_b   1.000
_cell.length_c   1.000
_cell.angle_alpha   90.00
_cell.angle_beta   90.00
_cell.angle_gamma   90.00
#
_symmetry.space_group_name_H-M   'P 1'
#
loop_
_entity.id
_entity.type
_entity.pdbx_description
1 polymer ?
#
loop_
_entity_poly.entity_id
_entity_poly.type
_entity_poly.pdbx_seq_one_letter_code
_entity_poly.pdbx_strand_id
1 'polypeptide(L)'
;MALGTGGVKAALPALGADQFDPKKAKQLSTYFNWFIFSLTIGSILGVTLVVWISTDKGWDWAFAVCAIALLLSIFFISLGNPFYRNNLPKGSPLLRFLRVFVASFRNRKLPIPENADELHEIYQDKEDDNLHHEILQRTDQFKFLDRAAVIRRTEDDDNDGSNSGSEWRVCTVTEVEETKILIRMLPIILTTIFMNTCLAQLQTFSVQQSVTMDRDFIGFEIPGPSVPAIPLLFMFILIPLYDRVFVPIARRVTGIPTGISHLQRIGIGLVLSAISMTVAGFVEKKRRNVAIQHDMVDSQDALPISVFWLGYQYAIFGAADMFTLVGMLEFFYAESSAGMKALSTAISWCSLAFGYYLSSVVVEIVNKETMNSRDFEVGSKSSNNDETNKNKALISKKQGGNRAALFVYATEGLENMAFIAIAVSLVTYFYGYMNYSLTKSSTMLTNFMGTSFLLALVGGFICDTYLTRFKTCLIFASFELLGYTLLLVQAHRSELRPPKCVDNINHQCVEATTGEASILYVGLYLVALGTGGIKAALPSLGADQFDERDPKESSQLSSFFNWFLFSLTIGAIFGVTVVVWISTNKGWDRGFAVCLVAVFFALLSLTFGKSLYRHNVPKGSPLLRFIRVFVASIKNRKLPIPENSDELYEIGEDKEAAILNNHQEFLQRTDQFKCLDRAAVIRTDGITGKWRVCTVTEVEETKILVRMLPIILSTVFMNTCLAQLQTFSVQQGTTMDTTINGFEVPAASIQSSHSSSCIRHLQRIGVGLVLSAISMTVAGIVEKKRKNVAIEHGMVDSLAPLPISLLWLGFQYAIFGAADMFTLVGLLEFFYAESSAGMKSLSTAISWCSFAFGYYLSTVVVEIVNKVSGGWLANNNLNRDKLEYFYWLLAGLSVVNFGVYVLCASWYRYKKLEVPVVEKNDVLKEIKP
;
A
#
# COMPACT_ATOMS: atom_id res chain seq x y z
N MET A 1 -7.54 14.48 3.17
CA MET A 1 -6.70 15.74 3.08
C MET A 1 -5.70 15.66 1.93
N ALA A 2 -5.10 14.41 1.64
CA ALA A 2 -4.15 14.25 0.52
C ALA A 2 -4.90 14.22 -0.83
N LEU A 3 -6.07 13.62 -0.83
CA LEU A 3 -6.88 13.65 -2.09
C LEU A 3 -7.43 15.06 -2.33
N GLY A 4 -7.88 15.63 -1.28
CA GLY A 4 -8.43 17.01 -1.40
C GLY A 4 -7.34 18.02 -1.79
N THR A 5 -6.18 18.08 -1.33
CA THR A 5 -5.06 19.01 -1.66
C THR A 5 -4.52 18.73 -3.06
N GLY A 6 -4.42 17.48 -3.52
CA GLY A 6 -3.93 17.11 -4.87
C GLY A 6 -4.88 17.58 -5.98
N GLY A 7 -6.19 17.43 -5.69
CA GLY A 7 -7.18 17.88 -6.68
C GLY A 7 -7.23 19.41 -6.79
N VAL A 8 -7.13 20.13 -5.63
CA VAL A 8 -7.23 21.61 -5.63
C VAL A 8 -5.97 22.23 -6.24
N LYS A 9 -4.84 21.73 -6.01
CA LYS A 9 -3.56 22.31 -6.50
C LYS A 9 -3.42 22.10 -8.00
N ALA A 10 -4.13 21.04 -8.56
CA ALA A 10 -4.04 20.80 -10.02
C ALA A 10 -5.11 21.60 -10.75
N ALA A 11 -6.26 21.80 -10.12
CA ALA A 11 -7.43 22.34 -10.86
C ALA A 11 -7.50 23.86 -10.68
N LEU A 12 -7.02 24.44 -9.63
CA LEU A 12 -7.23 25.87 -9.30
C LEU A 12 -6.37 26.78 -10.18
N PRO A 13 -5.11 26.49 -10.41
CA PRO A 13 -4.33 27.34 -11.33
C PRO A 13 -4.85 27.24 -12.77
N ALA A 14 -5.30 26.06 -13.13
CA ALA A 14 -5.84 25.88 -14.50
C ALA A 14 -7.18 26.64 -14.65
N LEU A 15 -8.01 26.53 -13.58
CA LEU A 15 -9.28 27.28 -13.60
C LEU A 15 -9.02 28.80 -13.70
N GLY A 16 -8.07 29.36 -12.98
CA GLY A 16 -7.73 30.80 -13.04
C GLY A 16 -7.15 31.20 -14.42
N ALA A 17 -6.35 30.37 -14.94
CA ALA A 17 -5.67 30.70 -16.21
C ALA A 17 -6.67 30.64 -17.38
N ASP A 18 -7.71 29.76 -17.25
CA ASP A 18 -8.71 29.59 -18.33
C ASP A 18 -9.61 30.83 -18.43
N GLN A 19 -9.42 31.73 -17.50
CA GLN A 19 -10.28 32.94 -17.55
C GLN A 19 -9.66 34.01 -18.46
N PHE A 20 -8.43 33.75 -18.89
CA PHE A 20 -7.74 34.76 -19.74
C PHE A 20 -7.60 34.21 -21.16
N ASP A 21 -7.59 35.12 -22.21
CA ASP A 21 -7.39 34.69 -23.61
C ASP A 21 -5.95 34.19 -23.84
N PRO A 22 -5.83 32.98 -24.42
CA PRO A 22 -4.52 32.33 -24.63
C PRO A 22 -3.63 33.14 -25.58
N LYS A 23 -4.17 34.08 -26.41
CA LYS A 23 -3.39 34.86 -27.41
C LYS A 23 -2.73 36.08 -26.75
N LYS A 24 -3.07 36.27 -25.51
CA LYS A 24 -2.45 37.39 -24.78
C LYS A 24 -1.50 36.85 -23.71
N ALA A 25 -0.29 36.41 -24.10
CA ALA A 25 0.75 35.73 -23.30
C ALA A 25 1.20 36.60 -22.12
N LYS A 26 1.03 37.92 -22.26
CA LYS A 26 1.45 38.84 -21.17
C LYS A 26 0.47 38.76 -19.98
N GLN A 27 -0.79 38.72 -20.21
CA GLN A 27 -1.80 38.68 -19.14
C GLN A 27 -1.77 37.33 -18.40
N LEU A 28 -1.47 36.26 -19.12
CA LEU A 28 -1.37 34.91 -18.51
C LEU A 28 -0.13 34.79 -17.63
N SER A 29 0.97 35.32 -18.15
CA SER A 29 2.21 35.33 -17.33
C SER A 29 2.02 36.19 -16.07
N THR A 30 1.36 37.31 -16.14
CA THR A 30 1.11 38.17 -14.97
C THR A 30 0.16 37.45 -13.99
N TYR A 31 -0.81 36.74 -14.42
CA TYR A 31 -1.72 35.97 -13.53
C TYR A 31 -0.93 34.96 -12.69
N PHE A 32 -0.17 34.10 -13.37
CA PHE A 32 0.57 33.06 -12.63
C PHE A 32 1.52 33.69 -11.60
N ASN A 33 2.09 34.88 -11.92
CA ASN A 33 2.93 35.58 -10.91
C ASN A 33 2.10 36.05 -9.71
N TRP A 34 0.93 36.56 -9.95
CA TRP A 34 0.08 37.02 -8.83
C TRP A 34 -0.52 35.82 -8.09
N PHE A 35 -0.87 34.76 -8.84
CA PHE A 35 -1.34 33.53 -8.20
C PHE A 35 -0.29 32.98 -7.22
N ILE A 36 0.89 32.94 -7.63
CA ILE A 36 1.95 32.42 -6.74
C ILE A 36 2.21 33.41 -5.60
N PHE A 37 2.11 34.68 -5.93
CA PHE A 37 2.25 35.71 -4.87
C PHE A 37 1.20 35.49 -3.78
N SER A 38 -0.05 35.21 -4.18
CA SER A 38 -1.11 34.96 -3.19
C SER A 38 -0.85 33.64 -2.44
N LEU A 39 -0.42 32.67 -3.12
CA LEU A 39 -0.05 31.39 -2.47
C LEU A 39 1.07 31.59 -1.45
N THR A 40 2.00 32.50 -1.75
CA THR A 40 3.13 32.76 -0.84
C THR A 40 2.64 33.49 0.43
N ILE A 41 1.69 34.30 0.33
CA ILE A 41 1.15 35.01 1.52
C ILE A 41 0.45 33.99 2.42
N GLY A 42 -0.38 33.11 1.79
CA GLY A 42 -1.06 32.04 2.57
C GLY A 42 -0.06 31.11 3.25
N SER A 43 1.01 30.80 2.53
CA SER A 43 2.04 29.91 3.11
C SER A 43 2.81 30.59 4.25
N ILE A 44 3.03 31.96 4.18
CA ILE A 44 3.73 32.69 5.26
C ILE A 44 2.86 32.71 6.52
N LEU A 45 1.54 32.90 6.29
CA LEU A 45 0.63 32.92 7.44
C LEU A 45 0.54 31.52 8.06
N GLY A 46 0.62 30.50 7.16
CA GLY A 46 0.52 29.10 7.65
C GLY A 46 1.76 28.71 8.48
N VAL A 47 2.92 29.07 7.98
CA VAL A 47 4.16 28.57 8.63
C VAL A 47 4.52 29.46 9.83
N THR A 48 3.89 30.73 9.97
CA THR A 48 4.23 31.60 11.13
C THR A 48 3.07 31.59 12.13
N LEU A 49 1.89 31.97 11.68
CA LEU A 49 0.75 32.18 12.62
C LEU A 49 0.20 30.83 13.08
N VAL A 50 0.00 29.83 12.14
CA VAL A 50 -0.60 28.54 12.52
C VAL A 50 0.41 27.71 13.31
N VAL A 51 1.66 27.86 12.92
CA VAL A 51 2.70 27.10 13.67
C VAL A 51 2.86 27.71 15.08
N TRP A 52 2.78 29.02 15.15
CA TRP A 52 2.86 29.65 16.49
C TRP A 52 1.69 29.19 17.36
N ILE A 53 0.48 29.13 16.77
CA ILE A 53 -0.72 28.71 17.54
C ILE A 53 -0.56 27.25 17.97
N SER A 54 0.04 26.50 17.01
CA SER A 54 0.17 25.06 17.34
C SER A 54 1.21 24.86 18.45
N THR A 55 2.17 25.74 18.55
CA THR A 55 3.26 25.51 19.53
C THR A 55 2.93 26.18 20.86
N ASP A 56 2.11 27.30 20.86
CA ASP A 56 1.92 28.06 22.13
C ASP A 56 0.53 27.77 22.69
N LYS A 57 -0.49 27.59 21.81
CA LYS A 57 -1.88 27.51 22.31
C LYS A 57 -2.39 26.07 22.19
N GLY A 58 -1.64 25.10 21.37
CA GLY A 58 -2.08 23.69 21.28
C GLY A 58 -2.55 23.35 19.85
N TRP A 59 -2.55 22.08 19.51
CA TRP A 59 -2.80 21.58 18.13
C TRP A 59 -4.30 21.62 17.82
N ASP A 60 -5.14 21.70 18.84
CA ASP A 60 -6.60 21.78 18.58
C ASP A 60 -6.98 23.13 17.96
N TRP A 61 -6.43 24.23 18.47
CA TRP A 61 -6.72 25.57 17.92
C TRP A 61 -6.11 25.72 16.52
N ALA A 62 -5.03 25.10 16.27
CA ALA A 62 -4.42 25.16 14.92
C ALA A 62 -5.30 24.45 13.90
N PHE A 63 -5.89 23.30 14.25
CA PHE A 63 -6.76 22.58 13.30
C PHE A 63 -8.07 23.34 13.10
N ALA A 64 -8.52 23.97 14.18
CA ALA A 64 -9.77 24.76 14.07
C ALA A 64 -9.60 25.96 13.13
N VAL A 65 -8.54 26.70 13.27
CA VAL A 65 -8.27 27.88 12.40
C VAL A 65 -8.11 27.42 10.95
N CYS A 66 -7.51 26.28 10.70
CA CYS A 66 -7.35 25.77 9.32
C CYS A 66 -8.71 25.33 8.75
N ALA A 67 -9.56 24.72 9.62
CA ALA A 67 -10.89 24.30 9.15
C ALA A 67 -11.76 25.51 8.78
N ILE A 68 -11.66 26.58 9.60
CA ILE A 68 -12.43 27.81 9.29
C ILE A 68 -11.90 28.44 7.99
N ALA A 69 -10.65 28.51 7.83
CA ALA A 69 -10.05 29.10 6.60
C ALA A 69 -10.49 28.31 5.37
N LEU A 70 -10.59 26.98 5.50
CA LEU A 70 -11.01 26.17 4.34
C LEU A 70 -12.49 26.40 4.03
N LEU A 71 -13.30 26.53 5.09
CA LEU A 71 -14.74 26.82 4.87
C LEU A 71 -14.93 28.18 4.19
N LEU A 72 -14.11 29.10 4.61
CA LEU A 72 -14.20 30.43 3.98
C LEU A 72 -13.76 30.37 2.52
N SER A 73 -12.70 29.58 2.21
CA SER A 73 -12.25 29.45 0.81
C SER A 73 -13.33 28.81 -0.06
N ILE A 74 -14.04 27.78 0.44
CA ILE A 74 -15.11 27.12 -0.34
C ILE A 74 -16.27 28.11 -0.55
N PHE A 75 -16.52 28.87 0.48
CA PHE A 75 -17.56 29.90 0.36
C PHE A 75 -17.22 30.91 -0.74
N PHE A 76 -15.94 31.41 -0.86
CA PHE A 76 -15.56 32.43 -1.86
C PHE A 76 -15.55 31.83 -3.26
N ILE A 77 -15.13 30.53 -3.41
CA ILE A 77 -15.12 29.92 -4.75
C ILE A 77 -16.57 29.69 -5.22
N SER A 78 -17.42 29.36 -4.28
CA SER A 78 -18.83 29.16 -4.65
C SER A 78 -19.50 30.48 -5.04
N LEU A 79 -19.13 31.61 -4.36
CA LEU A 79 -19.69 32.93 -4.73
C LEU A 79 -19.25 33.34 -6.14
N GLY A 80 -18.16 32.83 -6.62
CA GLY A 80 -17.58 33.25 -7.91
C GLY A 80 -18.12 32.40 -9.06
N ASN A 81 -19.01 31.37 -8.82
CA ASN A 81 -19.49 30.42 -9.86
C ASN A 81 -20.16 31.15 -11.02
N PRO A 82 -20.90 32.29 -10.76
CA PRO A 82 -21.57 32.94 -11.90
C PRO A 82 -20.56 33.71 -12.77
N PHE A 83 -19.34 33.92 -12.26
CA PHE A 83 -18.40 34.79 -13.00
C PHE A 83 -17.35 33.94 -13.72
N TYR A 84 -17.35 32.54 -13.45
CA TYR A 84 -16.27 31.72 -14.03
C TYR A 84 -16.68 31.27 -15.44
N ARG A 85 -15.64 31.32 -16.38
CA ARG A 85 -15.84 30.70 -17.71
C ARG A 85 -15.51 29.20 -17.64
N ASN A 86 -16.50 28.35 -17.78
CA ASN A 86 -16.27 26.89 -17.62
C ASN A 86 -16.12 26.24 -18.99
N ASN A 87 -14.97 25.45 -19.08
CA ASN A 87 -14.74 24.70 -20.35
C ASN A 87 -15.33 23.28 -20.22
N LEU A 88 -16.04 22.86 -21.25
CA LEU A 88 -16.66 21.51 -21.24
C LEU A 88 -15.57 20.43 -21.37
N PRO A 89 -15.76 19.37 -20.55
CA PRO A 89 -14.77 18.27 -20.57
C PRO A 89 -14.71 17.59 -21.95
N LYS A 90 -13.48 17.52 -22.62
CA LYS A 90 -13.27 16.95 -23.98
C LYS A 90 -12.65 15.55 -23.85
N GLY A 91 -13.37 14.61 -23.00
CA GLY A 91 -12.95 13.18 -22.96
C GLY A 91 -11.60 13.02 -22.24
N SER A 92 -11.21 11.83 -22.03
CA SER A 92 -10.01 11.57 -21.19
C SER A 92 -8.73 11.67 -22.04
N PRO A 93 -7.85 12.67 -21.82
CA PRO A 93 -6.55 12.87 -22.47
C PRO A 93 -5.63 11.64 -22.29
N LEU A 94 -5.83 10.82 -21.22
CA LEU A 94 -4.95 9.66 -21.00
C LEU A 94 -5.32 8.50 -21.93
N LEU A 95 -6.57 8.40 -22.20
CA LEU A 95 -7.02 7.37 -23.16
C LEU A 95 -6.60 7.71 -24.59
N ARG A 96 -6.56 9.01 -24.90
CA ARG A 96 -6.10 9.48 -26.23
C ARG A 96 -4.61 9.17 -26.44
N PHE A 97 -3.81 9.24 -25.36
CA PHE A 97 -2.37 8.91 -25.46
C PHE A 97 -2.18 7.40 -25.64
N LEU A 98 -2.94 6.65 -24.90
CA LEU A 98 -2.81 5.18 -24.96
C LEU A 98 -3.24 4.65 -26.33
N ARG A 99 -4.20 5.38 -26.90
CA ARG A 99 -4.63 5.00 -28.27
C ARG A 99 -3.52 5.25 -29.29
N VAL A 100 -2.89 6.33 -29.15
CA VAL A 100 -1.83 6.69 -30.11
C VAL A 100 -0.67 5.69 -29.99
N PHE A 101 -0.37 5.15 -28.76
CA PHE A 101 0.73 4.19 -28.60
C PHE A 101 0.33 2.82 -29.15
N VAL A 102 -0.89 2.48 -28.87
CA VAL A 102 -1.40 1.18 -29.32
C VAL A 102 -1.53 1.18 -30.85
N ALA A 103 -2.05 2.25 -31.38
CA ALA A 103 -2.21 2.36 -32.85
C ALA A 103 -0.85 2.47 -33.55
N SER A 104 0.07 3.14 -32.88
CA SER A 104 1.41 3.25 -33.50
C SER A 104 2.11 1.90 -33.50
N PHE A 105 1.95 1.03 -32.44
CA PHE A 105 2.61 -0.29 -32.33
C PHE A 105 1.93 -1.29 -33.28
N ARG A 106 0.76 -1.15 -33.42
CA ARG A 106 0.02 -2.03 -34.35
C ARG A 106 0.34 -1.72 -35.81
N ASN A 107 0.54 -0.46 -36.04
CA ASN A 107 0.86 -0.08 -37.44
C ASN A 107 2.37 0.00 -37.65
N ARG A 108 3.15 -0.82 -36.91
CA ARG A 108 4.61 -0.65 -36.91
C ARG A 108 5.21 -1.16 -38.24
N LYS A 109 4.41 -1.92 -38.97
CA LYS A 109 4.97 -2.49 -40.23
C LYS A 109 4.59 -1.62 -41.42
N LEU A 110 3.87 -0.47 -41.18
CA LEU A 110 3.46 0.41 -42.30
C LEU A 110 4.51 1.51 -42.53
N PRO A 111 4.66 1.86 -43.89
CA PRO A 111 5.66 2.88 -44.21
C PRO A 111 5.20 4.28 -43.77
N ILE A 112 6.14 5.02 -43.17
CA ILE A 112 5.86 6.37 -42.63
C ILE A 112 5.64 7.35 -43.79
N PRO A 113 4.39 7.91 -43.96
CA PRO A 113 4.10 8.80 -45.10
C PRO A 113 4.88 10.13 -44.98
N GLU A 114 5.51 10.64 -46.12
CA GLU A 114 6.38 11.84 -46.23
C GLU A 114 5.52 13.10 -46.37
N ASN A 115 4.08 12.90 -46.70
CA ASN A 115 3.23 14.09 -46.90
C ASN A 115 2.08 14.08 -45.87
N ALA A 116 1.86 15.30 -44.96
CA ALA A 116 0.87 15.52 -43.87
C ALA A 116 -0.56 15.32 -44.39
N ASP A 117 -0.66 15.28 -45.83
CA ASP A 117 -2.01 15.18 -46.42
C ASP A 117 -2.47 13.72 -46.49
N GLU A 118 -1.53 12.81 -46.17
CA GLU A 118 -1.83 11.35 -46.23
C GLU A 118 -2.17 10.83 -44.84
N LEU A 119 -2.26 11.80 -43.72
CA LEU A 119 -2.54 11.40 -42.32
C LEU A 119 -3.98 11.80 -41.97
N HIS A 120 -4.59 10.85 -41.19
CA HIS A 120 -6.01 11.00 -40.81
C HIS A 120 -6.23 12.21 -39.89
N GLU A 121 -7.05 13.30 -40.44
CA GLU A 121 -7.50 14.43 -39.59
C GLU A 121 -8.98 14.71 -39.87
N ILE A 122 -9.75 14.89 -38.81
CA ILE A 122 -11.18 15.19 -39.05
C ILE A 122 -11.34 16.69 -39.31
N TYR A 123 -11.52 17.15 -40.67
CA TYR A 123 -11.81 18.58 -40.97
C TYR A 123 -13.31 18.83 -40.87
N GLN A 124 -13.80 19.34 -39.72
CA GLN A 124 -15.25 19.70 -39.82
C GLN A 124 -15.44 20.98 -40.63
N ASP A 125 -16.32 20.87 -41.78
CA ASP A 125 -17.08 21.81 -42.63
C ASP A 125 -17.50 23.05 -41.86
N LYS A 126 -16.76 24.14 -41.81
CA LYS A 126 -16.97 25.60 -41.86
C LYS A 126 -18.42 25.97 -41.58
N GLU A 127 -19.30 25.16 -40.64
CA GLU A 127 -20.59 25.85 -40.37
C GLU A 127 -20.89 25.80 -38.88
N ASP A 128 -19.90 25.78 -37.93
CA ASP A 128 -20.27 26.05 -36.53
C ASP A 128 -19.22 26.94 -35.88
N ASP A 129 -19.03 28.11 -36.30
CA ASP A 129 -18.35 29.36 -35.89
C ASP A 129 -18.40 29.56 -34.38
N ASN A 130 -18.54 28.40 -33.49
CA ASN A 130 -18.31 28.84 -32.09
C ASN A 130 -17.53 27.78 -31.33
N LEU A 131 -16.74 26.83 -32.06
CA LEU A 131 -15.97 25.92 -31.19
C LEU A 131 -14.54 25.79 -31.73
N HIS A 132 -13.70 26.78 -31.61
CA HIS A 132 -12.27 26.84 -31.99
C HIS A 132 -11.54 25.54 -31.63
N HIS A 133 -11.68 24.43 -32.39
CA HIS A 133 -10.81 23.25 -32.20
C HIS A 133 -9.37 23.58 -32.64
N GLU A 134 -8.46 23.72 -31.59
CA GLU A 134 -7.03 23.96 -31.91
C GLU A 134 -6.44 22.78 -32.71
N ILE A 135 -6.30 22.95 -34.03
CA ILE A 135 -5.67 21.90 -34.86
C ILE A 135 -4.14 22.08 -34.82
N LEU A 136 -3.44 20.96 -34.21
CA LEU A 136 -1.97 21.04 -34.06
C LEU A 136 -1.29 20.57 -35.35
N GLN A 137 -0.18 21.39 -35.76
CA GLN A 137 0.54 21.04 -37.01
C GLN A 137 1.55 19.92 -36.74
N ARG A 138 1.76 19.10 -37.76
CA ARG A 138 2.67 17.93 -37.65
C ARG A 138 4.12 18.40 -37.47
N THR A 139 4.75 17.65 -36.44
CA THR A 139 6.19 17.90 -36.20
C THR A 139 6.98 16.63 -36.59
N ASP A 140 8.36 16.91 -36.94
CA ASP A 140 9.17 15.78 -37.45
C ASP A 140 9.82 15.01 -36.30
N GLN A 141 9.66 15.36 -35.09
CA GLN A 141 10.22 14.66 -33.92
C GLN A 141 9.26 13.54 -33.47
N PHE A 142 9.90 12.21 -33.17
CA PHE A 142 9.13 11.00 -32.79
C PHE A 142 8.20 10.57 -33.92
N LYS A 143 8.87 10.38 -35.15
CA LYS A 143 8.10 10.12 -36.40
C LYS A 143 7.39 8.76 -36.33
N PHE A 144 7.96 7.97 -35.48
CA PHE A 144 7.36 6.62 -35.40
C PHE A 144 5.92 6.69 -34.87
N LEU A 145 5.53 7.72 -34.15
CA LEU A 145 4.17 7.87 -33.60
C LEU A 145 3.18 8.36 -34.66
N ASP A 146 3.79 8.82 -35.76
CA ASP A 146 2.92 9.29 -36.87
C ASP A 146 2.25 8.10 -37.56
N ARG A 147 2.70 6.93 -37.19
CA ARG A 147 2.11 5.71 -37.77
C ARG A 147 0.70 5.46 -37.21
N ALA A 148 0.43 6.15 -36.22
CA ALA A 148 -0.88 6.01 -35.55
C ALA A 148 -1.96 6.77 -36.30
N ALA A 149 -1.48 7.57 -37.20
CA ALA A 149 -2.47 8.40 -37.90
C ALA A 149 -2.55 8.00 -39.38
N VAL A 150 -2.01 6.69 -39.71
CA VAL A 150 -1.99 6.27 -41.12
C VAL A 150 -3.28 5.48 -41.41
N ILE A 151 -4.00 5.90 -42.61
CA ILE A 151 -5.29 5.26 -42.95
C ILE A 151 -5.00 4.02 -43.81
N ARG A 152 -5.46 2.75 -43.36
CA ARG A 152 -5.33 1.50 -44.15
C ARG A 152 -6.40 1.46 -45.25
N ARG A 153 -6.02 1.61 -46.52
CA ARG A 153 -7.06 1.47 -47.57
C ARG A 153 -7.19 0.01 -47.99
N THR A 154 -7.99 -0.83 -47.31
CA THR A 154 -8.22 -2.20 -47.86
C THR A 154 -9.41 -2.16 -48.83
N GLU A 155 -9.27 -2.33 -50.19
CA GLU A 155 -10.16 -2.60 -51.35
C GLU A 155 -11.31 -3.52 -50.97
N ASP A 156 -11.66 -3.79 -49.60
CA ASP A 156 -12.87 -4.59 -49.29
C ASP A 156 -13.80 -3.79 -48.37
N ASP A 157 -13.79 -2.41 -48.39
CA ASP A 157 -14.62 -1.72 -47.39
C ASP A 157 -15.70 -0.89 -48.10
N ASP A 158 -16.25 -1.38 -49.22
CA ASP A 158 -17.45 -0.68 -49.73
C ASP A 158 -18.72 -1.41 -49.28
N ASN A 159 -18.77 -2.08 -48.01
CA ASN A 159 -20.16 -2.45 -47.68
C ASN A 159 -20.32 -2.56 -46.16
N ASP A 160 -19.86 -1.63 -45.35
CA ASP A 160 -20.53 -1.75 -44.02
C ASP A 160 -20.44 -0.41 -43.29
N GLY A 161 -21.35 0.44 -43.52
CA GLY A 161 -22.04 1.47 -42.70
C GLY A 161 -21.99 1.17 -41.21
N SER A 162 -20.85 0.74 -40.53
CA SER A 162 -20.96 0.90 -39.05
C SER A 162 -19.60 1.37 -38.51
N ASN A 163 -19.23 2.60 -38.48
CA ASN A 163 -18.38 3.63 -37.87
C ASN A 163 -18.04 3.31 -36.41
N SER A 164 -17.92 2.06 -35.86
CA SER A 164 -17.59 2.01 -34.41
C SER A 164 -16.44 1.02 -34.18
N GLY A 165 -15.75 0.47 -35.26
CA GLY A 165 -14.53 -0.37 -35.14
C GLY A 165 -13.29 0.39 -35.61
N SER A 166 -13.30 1.80 -35.75
CA SER A 166 -12.26 2.60 -36.43
C SER A 166 -11.54 3.48 -35.41
N GLU A 167 -11.88 3.42 -33.93
CA GLU A 167 -11.33 4.49 -33.07
C GLU A 167 -9.97 4.08 -32.50
N TRP A 168 -9.56 2.76 -32.57
CA TRP A 168 -8.26 2.31 -32.03
C TRP A 168 -7.32 1.90 -33.18
N ARG A 169 -7.91 2.15 -34.41
CA ARG A 169 -7.10 1.75 -35.59
C ARG A 169 -6.44 2.96 -36.24
N VAL A 170 -7.19 4.13 -35.88
CA VAL A 170 -6.61 5.32 -36.55
C VAL A 170 -6.82 6.53 -35.64
N CYS A 171 -5.71 7.28 -35.34
CA CYS A 171 -5.79 8.49 -34.51
C CYS A 171 -5.61 9.76 -35.38
N THR A 172 -6.24 10.89 -34.78
CA THR A 172 -6.06 12.17 -35.52
C THR A 172 -4.65 12.73 -35.31
N VAL A 173 -4.24 13.56 -36.22
CA VAL A 173 -2.90 14.17 -36.17
C VAL A 173 -2.79 15.07 -34.94
N THR A 174 -3.88 15.61 -34.47
CA THR A 174 -3.89 16.44 -33.25
C THR A 174 -3.64 15.58 -32.01
N GLU A 175 -4.19 14.36 -32.00
CA GLU A 175 -3.97 13.43 -30.87
C GLU A 175 -2.52 12.93 -30.84
N VAL A 176 -1.95 12.75 -32.01
CA VAL A 176 -0.54 12.30 -32.10
C VAL A 176 0.39 13.45 -31.70
N GLU A 177 -0.02 14.61 -32.02
CA GLU A 177 0.87 15.75 -31.68
C GLU A 177 0.74 16.09 -30.20
N GLU A 178 -0.40 15.92 -29.64
CA GLU A 178 -0.55 16.14 -28.18
C GLU A 178 0.29 15.12 -27.41
N THR A 179 0.41 13.90 -27.97
CA THR A 179 1.25 12.87 -27.32
C THR A 179 2.74 13.20 -27.49
N LYS A 180 3.03 13.71 -28.58
CA LYS A 180 4.46 14.09 -28.79
C LYS A 180 4.86 15.23 -27.85
N ILE A 181 3.93 16.20 -27.70
CA ILE A 181 4.21 17.35 -26.81
C ILE A 181 4.42 16.84 -25.37
N LEU A 182 3.64 15.90 -24.94
CA LEU A 182 3.81 15.33 -23.58
C LEU A 182 5.17 14.62 -23.45
N ILE A 183 5.59 13.84 -24.54
CA ILE A 183 6.89 13.15 -24.50
C ILE A 183 8.04 14.18 -24.47
N ARG A 184 7.78 15.32 -25.10
CA ARG A 184 8.86 16.35 -25.15
C ARG A 184 8.96 17.08 -23.81
N MET A 185 7.88 17.06 -23.02
CA MET A 185 7.91 17.78 -21.72
C MET A 185 8.55 16.90 -20.63
N LEU A 186 8.71 15.63 -20.90
CA LEU A 186 9.18 14.65 -19.88
C LEU A 186 10.61 14.98 -19.44
N PRO A 187 11.46 15.29 -20.34
CA PRO A 187 12.84 15.57 -19.90
C PRO A 187 12.89 16.76 -18.93
N ILE A 188 12.09 17.81 -19.20
CA ILE A 188 12.08 18.98 -18.29
C ILE A 188 11.52 18.56 -16.92
N ILE A 189 10.58 17.62 -16.92
CA ILE A 189 10.01 17.12 -15.66
C ILE A 189 11.07 16.32 -14.89
N LEU A 190 11.86 15.55 -15.59
CA LEU A 190 12.91 14.74 -14.94
C LEU A 190 14.00 15.63 -14.32
N THR A 191 14.31 16.78 -14.99
CA THR A 191 15.38 17.66 -14.44
C THR A 191 14.85 18.45 -13.24
N THR A 192 13.59 18.75 -13.14
CA THR A 192 13.04 19.55 -12.03
C THR A 192 12.83 18.68 -10.78
N ILE A 193 12.97 17.35 -10.94
CA ILE A 193 12.91 16.43 -9.78
C ILE A 193 14.09 16.74 -8.83
N PHE A 194 15.22 17.11 -9.36
CA PHE A 194 16.41 17.40 -8.52
C PHE A 194 16.21 18.70 -7.75
N MET A 195 15.70 19.68 -8.43
CA MET A 195 15.38 20.93 -7.68
C MET A 195 14.39 20.64 -6.54
N ASN A 196 13.27 19.89 -6.79
CA ASN A 196 12.26 19.59 -5.75
C ASN A 196 12.86 18.70 -4.65
N THR A 197 13.93 17.86 -4.97
CA THR A 197 14.68 17.12 -3.92
C THR A 197 15.38 18.08 -2.97
N CYS A 198 15.96 19.17 -3.54
CA CYS A 198 16.61 20.20 -2.69
C CYS A 198 15.59 20.91 -1.80
N LEU A 199 14.41 21.11 -2.38
CA LEU A 199 13.34 21.73 -1.57
C LEU A 199 12.96 20.81 -0.40
N ALA A 200 12.79 19.47 -0.62
CA ALA A 200 12.45 18.51 0.45
C ALA A 200 13.52 18.50 1.55
N GLN A 201 14.79 18.66 1.23
CA GLN A 201 15.88 18.62 2.22
C GLN A 201 15.89 19.90 3.07
N LEU A 202 15.60 21.02 2.42
CA LEU A 202 15.62 22.28 3.19
C LEU A 202 14.42 22.34 4.16
N GLN A 203 13.27 21.59 3.86
CA GLN A 203 12.10 21.62 4.75
C GLN A 203 12.26 20.62 5.91
N THR A 204 13.20 19.72 5.83
CA THR A 204 13.30 18.71 6.90
C THR A 204 14.56 18.97 7.74
N PHE A 205 15.85 18.85 7.16
CA PHE A 205 17.11 18.91 7.94
C PHE A 205 17.39 20.34 8.39
N SER A 206 17.06 21.26 7.53
CA SER A 206 17.33 22.67 7.90
C SER A 206 16.41 23.12 9.05
N VAL A 207 15.12 22.52 9.07
CA VAL A 207 14.22 22.85 10.19
C VAL A 207 14.75 22.21 11.49
N GLN A 208 15.31 21.08 11.34
CA GLN A 208 15.94 20.45 12.53
C GLN A 208 17.17 21.23 12.97
N GLN A 209 17.98 21.78 12.07
CA GLN A 209 19.13 22.63 12.42
C GLN A 209 18.70 23.87 13.22
N SER A 210 17.55 24.29 12.91
CA SER A 210 17.09 25.55 13.53
C SER A 210 16.77 25.36 15.02
N VAL A 211 16.42 24.18 15.36
CA VAL A 211 16.06 23.94 16.79
C VAL A 211 17.33 23.86 17.63
N THR A 212 18.45 23.69 16.98
CA THR A 212 19.74 23.58 17.74
C THR A 212 20.46 24.92 17.75
N MET A 213 19.94 25.94 17.16
CA MET A 213 20.59 27.25 17.08
C MET A 213 19.82 28.26 17.95
N ASP A 214 20.45 29.36 18.25
CA ASP A 214 19.77 30.41 19.04
C ASP A 214 18.61 31.03 18.27
N ARG A 215 17.36 30.92 18.92
CA ARG A 215 16.13 31.34 18.19
C ARG A 215 15.55 32.60 18.83
N ASP A 216 16.33 33.24 19.61
CA ASP A 216 15.82 34.44 20.29
C ASP A 216 15.97 35.68 19.37
N PHE A 217 14.81 36.17 19.07
CA PHE A 217 14.82 37.41 18.23
C PHE A 217 14.14 38.55 18.99
N ILE A 218 14.88 39.50 19.62
CA ILE A 218 14.48 40.73 20.34
C ILE A 218 13.47 40.37 21.44
N GLY A 219 13.62 39.25 22.20
CA GLY A 219 12.79 38.92 23.38
C GLY A 219 11.67 37.93 23.03
N PHE A 220 11.64 37.51 21.63
CA PHE A 220 10.60 36.55 21.17
C PHE A 220 11.30 35.30 20.60
N GLU A 221 10.86 34.12 21.11
CA GLU A 221 11.49 32.86 20.66
C GLU A 221 10.73 32.30 19.43
N ILE A 222 11.41 32.35 18.33
CA ILE A 222 10.79 31.88 17.08
C ILE A 222 10.80 30.34 17.06
N PRO A 223 9.58 29.70 16.75
CA PRO A 223 9.53 28.24 16.66
C PRO A 223 10.32 27.71 15.46
N GLY A 224 11.13 26.65 15.69
CA GLY A 224 12.00 26.03 14.64
C GLY A 224 11.23 25.74 13.35
N PRO A 225 10.03 25.20 13.40
CA PRO A 225 9.27 24.85 12.18
C PRO A 225 8.78 26.09 11.43
N SER A 226 9.03 27.33 12.00
CA SER A 226 8.62 28.57 11.31
C SER A 226 9.75 29.13 10.43
N VAL A 227 10.90 28.42 10.30
CA VAL A 227 12.11 28.92 9.61
C VAL A 227 11.87 28.91 8.09
N PRO A 228 11.03 28.01 7.54
CA PRO A 228 10.78 28.08 6.09
C PRO A 228 9.99 29.35 5.72
N ALA A 229 9.71 30.18 6.72
CA ALA A 229 9.10 31.50 6.42
C ALA A 229 10.08 32.43 5.69
N ILE A 230 11.36 32.22 5.85
CA ILE A 230 12.43 33.08 5.29
C ILE A 230 12.44 32.96 3.76
N PRO A 231 12.54 31.76 3.16
CA PRO A 231 12.49 31.70 1.69
C PRO A 231 11.16 32.23 1.15
N LEU A 232 10.08 32.07 1.84
CA LEU A 232 8.78 32.62 1.37
C LEU A 232 8.79 34.15 1.41
N LEU A 233 9.51 34.72 2.40
CA LEU A 233 9.60 36.19 2.48
C LEU A 233 10.40 36.76 1.30
N PHE A 234 11.40 36.05 0.96
CA PHE A 234 12.20 36.50 -0.19
C PHE A 234 11.39 36.34 -1.50
N MET A 235 10.64 35.29 -1.57
CA MET A 235 9.75 35.15 -2.75
C MET A 235 8.70 36.25 -2.77
N PHE A 236 8.23 36.55 -1.60
CA PHE A 236 7.23 37.63 -1.48
C PHE A 236 7.79 38.96 -2.00
N ILE A 237 9.10 39.17 -1.81
CA ILE A 237 9.72 40.44 -2.25
C ILE A 237 10.16 40.31 -3.72
N LEU A 238 10.65 39.17 -4.13
CA LEU A 238 11.31 39.02 -5.44
C LEU A 238 10.27 38.89 -6.55
N ILE A 239 9.06 38.37 -6.26
CA ILE A 239 8.05 38.15 -7.32
C ILE A 239 7.59 39.49 -7.89
N PRO A 240 7.21 40.47 -7.01
CA PRO A 240 6.82 41.77 -7.59
C PRO A 240 8.02 42.48 -8.25
N LEU A 241 9.18 42.36 -7.63
CA LEU A 241 10.38 42.97 -8.25
C LEU A 241 10.65 42.35 -9.63
N TYR A 242 10.43 41.08 -9.74
CA TYR A 242 10.67 40.41 -11.03
C TYR A 242 9.65 40.90 -12.07
N ASP A 243 8.41 40.97 -11.69
CA ASP A 243 7.34 41.33 -12.66
C ASP A 243 7.44 42.81 -13.06
N ARG A 244 7.73 43.73 -12.10
CA ARG A 244 7.57 45.18 -12.39
C ARG A 244 8.91 45.77 -12.85
N VAL A 245 9.98 45.15 -12.35
CA VAL A 245 11.28 45.81 -12.65
C VAL A 245 12.04 44.95 -13.67
N PHE A 246 12.23 43.65 -13.48
CA PHE A 246 13.10 42.79 -14.31
C PHE A 246 12.45 42.53 -15.68
N VAL A 247 11.11 42.22 -15.74
CA VAL A 247 10.47 41.79 -17.00
C VAL A 247 10.49 42.94 -18.02
N PRO A 248 10.16 44.19 -17.61
CA PRO A 248 10.19 45.29 -18.61
C PRO A 248 11.61 45.56 -19.12
N ILE A 249 12.58 45.49 -18.26
CA ILE A 249 13.98 45.71 -18.68
C ILE A 249 14.42 44.58 -19.61
N ALA A 250 14.18 43.42 -19.26
CA ALA A 250 14.59 42.24 -20.05
C ALA A 250 13.87 42.21 -21.41
N ARG A 251 12.69 42.72 -21.41
CA ARG A 251 11.93 42.76 -22.69
C ARG A 251 12.57 43.75 -23.67
N ARG A 252 13.09 44.81 -23.04
CA ARG A 252 13.74 45.82 -23.91
C ARG A 252 15.00 45.26 -24.55
N VAL A 253 15.57 44.30 -23.82
CA VAL A 253 16.88 43.78 -24.29
C VAL A 253 16.64 42.56 -25.18
N THR A 254 15.75 41.62 -24.82
CA THR A 254 15.63 40.30 -25.47
C THR A 254 14.52 40.33 -26.53
N GLY A 255 13.66 41.37 -26.48
CA GLY A 255 12.57 41.49 -27.48
C GLY A 255 11.51 40.39 -27.28
N ILE A 256 11.54 39.50 -26.29
CA ILE A 256 10.54 38.44 -25.99
C ILE A 256 9.49 39.01 -25.02
N PRO A 257 8.11 38.76 -25.27
CA PRO A 257 6.98 39.30 -24.50
C PRO A 257 7.05 38.89 -23.02
N THR A 258 7.63 37.82 -22.65
CA THR A 258 7.71 37.36 -21.24
C THR A 258 9.05 37.77 -20.63
N GLY A 259 9.93 38.54 -21.30
CA GLY A 259 11.27 38.95 -20.81
C GLY A 259 12.33 37.91 -21.17
N ILE A 260 12.32 36.72 -20.56
CA ILE A 260 13.26 35.60 -20.88
C ILE A 260 12.41 34.36 -21.17
N SER A 261 13.03 33.41 -21.94
CA SER A 261 12.29 32.19 -22.27
C SER A 261 11.97 31.36 -21.02
N HIS A 262 10.80 30.59 -21.06
CA HIS A 262 10.37 29.77 -19.90
C HIS A 262 11.46 28.76 -19.51
N LEU A 263 12.09 28.17 -20.47
CA LEU A 263 13.13 27.16 -20.19
C LEU A 263 14.38 27.82 -19.59
N GLN A 264 14.70 29.08 -20.09
CA GLN A 264 15.85 29.82 -19.50
C GLN A 264 15.56 30.19 -18.05
N ARG A 265 14.40 30.47 -17.86
CA ARG A 265 13.97 30.84 -16.49
C ARG A 265 14.06 29.62 -15.57
N ILE A 266 13.58 28.43 -16.04
CA ILE A 266 13.66 27.19 -15.23
C ILE A 266 15.14 26.82 -15.03
N GLY A 267 15.95 27.00 -16.05
CA GLY A 267 17.41 26.72 -15.98
C GLY A 267 18.11 27.57 -14.91
N ILE A 268 17.78 28.88 -14.80
CA ILE A 268 18.39 29.77 -13.79
C ILE A 268 18.02 29.26 -12.38
N GLY A 269 16.79 28.83 -12.25
CA GLY A 269 16.35 28.29 -10.95
C GLY A 269 17.12 27.02 -10.57
N LEU A 270 17.38 26.18 -11.56
CA LEU A 270 18.11 24.93 -11.26
C LEU A 270 19.56 25.24 -10.85
N VAL A 271 20.18 26.23 -11.47
CA VAL A 271 21.56 26.61 -11.11
C VAL A 271 21.58 27.24 -9.70
N LEU A 272 20.62 28.07 -9.42
CA LEU A 272 20.58 28.75 -8.12
C LEU A 272 20.31 27.74 -7.00
N SER A 273 19.53 26.69 -7.35
CA SER A 273 19.29 25.66 -6.32
C SER A 273 20.58 24.90 -5.99
N ALA A 274 21.44 24.69 -6.98
CA ALA A 274 22.76 24.08 -6.70
C ALA A 274 23.64 24.99 -5.84
N ILE A 275 23.61 26.27 -6.14
CA ILE A 275 24.40 27.23 -5.34
C ILE A 275 23.86 27.26 -3.90
N SER A 276 22.54 27.17 -3.78
CA SER A 276 21.95 27.22 -2.43
C SER A 276 22.39 26.02 -1.59
N MET A 277 22.46 24.82 -2.22
CA MET A 277 22.86 23.62 -1.45
C MET A 277 24.36 23.68 -1.11
N THR A 278 25.12 24.33 -1.96
CA THR A 278 26.53 24.54 -1.63
C THR A 278 26.69 25.50 -0.43
N VAL A 279 25.95 26.55 -0.44
CA VAL A 279 25.99 27.51 0.71
C VAL A 279 25.50 26.81 1.98
N ALA A 280 24.45 25.91 1.78
CA ALA A 280 23.95 25.18 2.97
C ALA A 280 25.06 24.29 3.56
N GLY A 281 25.85 23.73 2.69
CA GLY A 281 27.02 22.95 3.17
C GLY A 281 28.00 23.81 3.97
N PHE A 282 28.25 25.06 3.49
CA PHE A 282 29.18 25.95 4.24
C PHE A 282 28.57 26.37 5.59
N VAL A 283 27.33 26.66 5.56
CA VAL A 283 26.68 27.11 6.81
C VAL A 283 26.69 25.95 7.82
N GLU A 284 26.48 24.75 7.33
CA GLU A 284 26.55 23.62 8.26
C GLU A 284 27.97 23.40 8.78
N LYS A 285 28.92 23.62 7.93
CA LYS A 285 30.31 23.52 8.41
C LYS A 285 30.60 24.57 9.51
N LYS A 286 30.15 25.73 9.28
CA LYS A 286 30.33 26.77 10.31
C LYS A 286 29.61 26.39 11.61
N ARG A 287 28.33 25.94 11.47
CA ARG A 287 27.57 25.57 12.68
C ARG A 287 28.30 24.46 13.45
N ARG A 288 28.77 23.50 12.76
CA ARG A 288 29.52 22.40 13.40
C ARG A 288 30.81 22.91 14.06
N ASN A 289 31.54 23.76 13.47
CA ASN A 289 32.79 24.31 14.06
C ASN A 289 32.52 25.07 15.36
N VAL A 290 31.40 25.79 15.40
CA VAL A 290 31.04 26.53 16.63
C VAL A 290 30.69 25.53 17.74
N ALA A 291 30.10 24.43 17.32
CA ALA A 291 29.79 23.39 18.33
C ALA A 291 31.08 22.78 18.89
N ILE A 292 32.09 22.70 18.07
CA ILE A 292 33.37 22.09 18.52
C ILE A 292 34.14 23.11 19.36
N GLN A 293 34.10 24.36 19.02
CA GLN A 293 34.89 25.41 19.72
C GLN A 293 34.33 25.65 21.11
N HIS A 294 33.03 25.39 21.26
CA HIS A 294 32.42 25.69 22.57
C HIS A 294 32.14 24.37 23.33
N ASP A 295 32.78 23.23 22.75
CA ASP A 295 32.64 21.88 23.34
C ASP A 295 31.18 21.52 23.62
N MET A 296 30.31 21.85 22.64
CA MET A 296 28.84 21.62 22.80
C MET A 296 28.36 20.64 21.72
N VAL A 297 29.25 19.75 21.27
CA VAL A 297 28.88 18.80 20.20
C VAL A 297 27.86 17.80 20.75
N ASP A 298 27.87 17.61 22.09
CA ASP A 298 26.94 16.61 22.65
C ASP A 298 25.93 17.28 23.58
N SER A 299 25.96 18.59 23.56
CA SER A 299 25.09 19.31 24.53
C SER A 299 23.75 19.62 23.86
N GLN A 300 22.60 19.58 24.57
CA GLN A 300 21.22 19.83 24.06
C GLN A 300 20.88 21.31 24.15
N ASP A 301 21.89 22.05 24.63
CA ASP A 301 21.62 23.51 24.71
C ASP A 301 21.85 24.17 23.35
N ALA A 302 21.05 25.29 23.19
CA ALA A 302 21.18 25.99 21.89
C ALA A 302 22.59 26.58 21.71
N LEU A 303 23.10 26.29 20.45
CA LEU A 303 24.45 26.82 20.12
C LEU A 303 24.42 28.35 19.98
N PRO A 304 25.46 28.99 20.50
CA PRO A 304 25.49 30.46 20.42
C PRO A 304 25.68 30.94 18.96
N ILE A 305 24.91 30.35 18.07
CA ILE A 305 24.85 30.81 16.69
C ILE A 305 23.38 31.09 16.32
N SER A 306 23.31 32.25 15.69
CA SER A 306 21.93 32.70 15.40
C SER A 306 21.31 31.85 14.27
N VAL A 307 19.94 31.62 14.36
CA VAL A 307 19.18 30.84 13.36
C VAL A 307 19.15 31.60 12.03
N PHE A 308 19.54 32.93 11.95
CA PHE A 308 19.47 33.76 10.73
C PHE A 308 20.60 33.40 9.77
N TRP A 309 21.55 32.63 10.24
CA TRP A 309 22.59 32.12 9.32
C TRP A 309 21.98 31.15 8.30
N LEU A 310 20.88 30.49 8.63
CA LEU A 310 20.18 29.62 7.66
C LEU A 310 19.50 30.45 6.58
N GLY A 311 19.42 31.76 6.91
CA GLY A 311 18.78 32.72 5.97
C GLY A 311 19.51 32.79 4.62
N TYR A 312 20.81 32.61 4.56
CA TYR A 312 21.59 32.72 3.30
C TYR A 312 21.17 31.62 2.30
N GLN A 313 21.04 30.33 2.80
CA GLN A 313 20.64 29.24 1.88
C GLN A 313 19.16 29.33 1.52
N TYR A 314 18.33 29.85 2.41
CA TYR A 314 16.89 29.94 2.13
C TYR A 314 16.59 31.13 1.22
N ALA A 315 17.44 32.17 1.32
CA ALA A 315 17.22 33.32 0.42
C ALA A 315 17.50 32.95 -1.04
N ILE A 316 18.60 32.28 -1.20
CA ILE A 316 18.99 31.89 -2.57
C ILE A 316 17.99 30.85 -3.11
N PHE A 317 17.59 29.98 -2.19
CA PHE A 317 16.65 28.94 -2.68
C PHE A 317 15.27 29.57 -2.97
N GLY A 318 14.83 30.47 -2.07
CA GLY A 318 13.60 31.24 -2.37
C GLY A 318 13.61 31.86 -3.78
N ALA A 319 14.76 32.42 -4.19
CA ALA A 319 14.89 32.97 -5.57
C ALA A 319 14.86 31.84 -6.61
N ALA A 320 15.53 30.72 -6.26
CA ALA A 320 15.54 29.55 -7.18
C ALA A 320 14.12 28.99 -7.35
N ASP A 321 13.39 28.86 -6.24
CA ASP A 321 12.00 28.32 -6.29
C ASP A 321 11.07 29.26 -7.08
N MET A 322 11.34 30.51 -6.99
CA MET A 322 10.49 31.45 -7.76
C MET A 322 10.72 31.27 -9.26
N PHE A 323 11.94 31.17 -9.69
CA PHE A 323 12.25 31.07 -11.13
C PHE A 323 11.82 29.71 -11.67
N THR A 324 11.87 28.62 -10.87
CA THR A 324 11.63 27.25 -11.37
C THR A 324 10.13 26.92 -11.27
N LEU A 325 9.49 27.13 -10.05
CA LEU A 325 8.07 26.79 -9.89
C LEU A 325 7.18 27.64 -10.80
N VAL A 326 7.54 28.98 -10.90
CA VAL A 326 6.73 29.84 -11.80
C VAL A 326 7.02 29.48 -13.25
N GLY A 327 8.23 29.24 -13.56
CA GLY A 327 8.66 28.86 -14.94
C GLY A 327 8.06 27.53 -15.37
N MET A 328 7.90 26.59 -14.45
CA MET A 328 7.36 25.25 -14.78
C MET A 328 5.85 25.35 -15.04
N LEU A 329 5.22 26.10 -14.15
CA LEU A 329 3.76 26.24 -14.33
C LEU A 329 3.42 26.98 -15.63
N GLU A 330 4.28 28.00 -15.99
CA GLU A 330 4.03 28.77 -17.24
C GLU A 330 4.39 27.93 -18.47
N PHE A 331 5.43 27.22 -18.30
CA PHE A 331 5.89 26.43 -19.46
C PHE A 331 4.90 25.29 -19.75
N PHE A 332 4.44 24.53 -18.72
CA PHE A 332 3.56 23.36 -18.93
C PHE A 332 2.16 23.79 -19.35
N TYR A 333 1.85 24.94 -18.81
CA TYR A 333 0.53 25.44 -19.25
C TYR A 333 0.60 25.99 -20.68
N ALA A 334 1.72 26.72 -21.03
CA ALA A 334 1.83 27.37 -22.36
C ALA A 334 2.04 26.30 -23.44
N GLU A 335 2.58 25.18 -23.05
CA GLU A 335 2.94 24.16 -24.08
C GLU A 335 1.82 23.13 -24.22
N SER A 336 0.87 23.21 -23.27
CA SER A 336 -0.18 22.17 -23.26
C SER A 336 -1.34 22.60 -24.16
N SER A 337 -1.89 21.67 -24.89
CA SER A 337 -3.08 21.97 -25.71
C SER A 337 -4.31 22.24 -24.83
N ALA A 338 -5.37 22.85 -25.33
CA ALA A 338 -6.55 23.33 -24.58
C ALA A 338 -7.22 22.18 -23.82
N GLY A 339 -7.01 20.86 -24.19
CA GLY A 339 -7.70 19.71 -23.55
C GLY A 339 -6.77 18.98 -22.56
N MET A 340 -5.43 19.52 -22.35
CA MET A 340 -4.49 18.79 -21.47
C MET A 340 -3.90 19.75 -20.44
N LYS A 341 -4.61 20.82 -20.23
CA LYS A 341 -3.95 21.87 -19.39
C LYS A 341 -3.98 21.45 -17.92
N ALA A 342 -5.04 20.84 -17.40
CA ALA A 342 -5.11 20.37 -15.99
C ALA A 342 -4.17 19.17 -15.76
N LEU A 343 -4.17 18.37 -16.84
CA LEU A 343 -3.24 17.22 -16.77
C LEU A 343 -1.78 17.68 -16.76
N SER A 344 -1.47 18.65 -17.48
CA SER A 344 -0.08 19.17 -17.55
C SER A 344 0.32 19.84 -16.22
N THR A 345 -0.60 20.60 -15.57
CA THR A 345 -0.31 21.20 -14.25
C THR A 345 -0.21 20.11 -13.18
N ALA A 346 -1.00 19.03 -13.33
CA ALA A 346 -0.90 17.89 -12.38
C ALA A 346 0.46 17.19 -12.52
N ILE A 347 0.90 17.15 -13.77
CA ILE A 347 2.20 16.50 -14.02
C ILE A 347 3.33 17.32 -13.35
N SER A 348 3.18 18.69 -13.25
CA SER A 348 4.20 19.52 -12.56
C SER A 348 4.24 19.22 -11.05
N TRP A 349 3.11 18.86 -10.41
CA TRP A 349 3.07 18.56 -8.96
C TRP A 349 3.50 17.10 -8.70
N CYS A 350 3.31 16.27 -9.87
CA CYS A 350 3.89 14.93 -9.79
C CYS A 350 5.42 14.99 -9.68
N SER A 351 6.05 15.94 -10.38
CA SER A 351 7.51 16.15 -10.25
C SER A 351 7.90 16.45 -8.81
N LEU A 352 7.13 17.26 -8.07
CA LEU A 352 7.38 17.55 -6.63
C LEU A 352 7.31 16.28 -5.79
N ALA A 353 6.26 15.35 -6.07
CA ALA A 353 6.16 14.06 -5.35
C ALA A 353 7.39 13.17 -5.60
N PHE A 354 7.76 13.02 -6.92
CA PHE A 354 8.96 12.22 -7.24
C PHE A 354 10.22 12.82 -6.61
N GLY A 355 10.36 14.16 -6.48
CA GLY A 355 11.50 14.82 -5.80
C GLY A 355 11.57 14.44 -4.31
N TYR A 356 10.35 14.42 -3.60
CA TYR A 356 10.32 14.04 -2.15
C TYR A 356 10.67 12.57 -1.97
N TYR A 357 10.13 11.75 -2.94
CA TYR A 357 10.50 10.34 -2.88
C TYR A 357 12.01 10.14 -3.13
N LEU A 358 12.52 10.85 -4.19
CA LEU A 358 13.96 10.77 -4.49
C LEU A 358 14.81 11.26 -3.31
N SER A 359 14.34 12.34 -2.54
CA SER A 359 15.06 12.81 -1.33
C SER A 359 15.14 11.69 -0.29
N SER A 360 14.01 10.96 -0.19
CA SER A 360 14.03 9.87 0.81
C SER A 360 14.98 8.75 0.38
N VAL A 361 14.95 8.53 -0.94
CA VAL A 361 15.90 7.55 -1.50
C VAL A 361 17.34 8.00 -1.28
N VAL A 362 17.64 9.42 -1.65
CA VAL A 362 19.02 9.96 -1.53
C VAL A 362 19.46 9.90 -0.06
N VAL A 363 18.57 10.21 0.89
CA VAL A 363 18.91 10.16 2.33
C VAL A 363 19.17 8.70 2.72
N GLU A 364 18.36 7.87 2.16
CA GLU A 364 18.55 6.44 2.51
C GLU A 364 19.86 5.92 1.90
N ILE A 365 20.04 6.26 0.63
CA ILE A 365 21.30 5.86 -0.04
C ILE A 365 22.49 6.47 0.70
N VAL A 366 22.40 7.83 0.93
CA VAL A 366 23.51 8.50 1.67
C VAL A 366 23.65 7.85 3.06
N ASN A 367 22.45 7.53 3.75
CA ASN A 367 22.53 6.87 5.08
C ASN A 367 23.05 5.44 4.94
N LYS A 368 22.52 4.86 3.89
CA LYS A 368 23.01 3.50 3.58
C LYS A 368 24.49 3.52 3.19
N GLU A 369 24.94 4.49 2.28
CA GLU A 369 26.36 4.62 1.91
C GLU A 369 27.19 5.23 3.06
N THR A 370 26.56 6.20 3.75
CA THR A 370 27.21 6.66 5.02
C THR A 370 27.09 5.55 6.08
N MET A 371 25.88 4.73 5.94
CA MET A 371 25.76 3.57 6.88
C MET A 371 26.45 2.35 6.26
N ASN A 372 26.36 2.11 4.80
CA ASN A 372 27.14 1.18 3.93
C ASN A 372 28.53 1.70 3.62
N SER A 373 28.72 2.96 3.69
CA SER A 373 29.97 3.59 4.19
C SER A 373 30.00 3.62 5.72
N ARG A 374 28.53 3.40 6.24
CA ARG A 374 28.37 2.86 7.62
C ARG A 374 27.46 1.63 7.61
N ASP A 375 27.08 1.01 6.30
CA ASP A 375 26.86 -0.44 6.14
C ASP A 375 26.11 -0.70 4.83
N PHE A 376 26.38 -0.24 3.35
CA PHE A 376 26.16 -1.03 2.13
C PHE A 376 24.86 -1.85 2.27
N GLU A 377 23.46 -1.42 2.48
CA GLU A 377 22.53 -2.49 2.04
C GLU A 377 21.09 -2.09 2.41
N VAL A 378 20.48 -1.06 1.86
CA VAL A 378 19.38 -1.71 1.07
C VAL A 378 18.12 -1.69 1.93
N GLY A 379 17.42 -0.69 1.82
CA GLY A 379 15.97 -0.52 1.58
C GLY A 379 15.44 -1.46 0.49
N SER A 380 14.47 -2.01 0.72
CA SER A 380 12.99 -2.07 0.61
C SER A 380 12.56 -2.16 -0.86
N LYS A 381 11.54 -2.98 -1.13
CA LYS A 381 10.12 -3.30 -1.41
C LYS A 381 9.65 -2.62 -2.71
N SER A 382 8.77 -3.07 -3.37
CA SER A 382 7.31 -3.14 -3.48
C SER A 382 6.89 -3.27 -4.95
N SER A 383 5.55 -3.60 -5.30
CA SER A 383 4.10 -3.60 -5.50
C SER A 383 3.77 -3.73 -6.98
N ASN A 384 2.41 -3.83 -7.45
CA ASN A 384 0.96 -3.63 -7.65
C ASN A 384 0.60 -3.89 -9.12
N ASN A 385 -0.84 -4.02 -9.44
CA ASN A 385 -2.25 -3.61 -9.58
C ASN A 385 -2.84 -4.20 -10.85
N ASP A 386 -4.38 -4.13 -11.13
CA ASP A 386 -5.83 -3.87 -11.24
C ASP A 386 -6.27 -3.99 -12.70
N GLU A 387 -7.55 -4.45 -12.90
CA GLU A 387 -9.00 -4.56 -13.15
C GLU A 387 -9.43 -3.71 -14.35
N THR A 388 -10.40 -4.16 -15.29
CA THR A 388 -11.55 -3.67 -16.06
C THR A 388 -12.62 -4.78 -16.16
N ASN A 389 -14.00 -4.85 -15.88
CA ASN A 389 -15.04 -5.07 -16.91
C ASN A 389 -16.43 -4.78 -16.33
N LYS A 390 -17.31 -3.71 -16.65
CA LYS A 390 -18.35 -2.69 -16.77
C LYS A 390 -19.33 -3.07 -17.87
N ASN A 391 -20.06 -4.23 -17.84
CA ASN A 391 -21.39 -3.95 -18.45
C ASN A 391 -22.24 -5.22 -18.46
N LYS A 392 -21.97 -6.06 -17.37
CA LYS A 392 -23.14 -6.74 -16.76
C LYS A 392 -23.96 -5.77 -15.90
N ALA A 393 -24.01 -4.41 -15.99
CA ALA A 393 -24.04 -3.09 -15.32
C ALA A 393 -25.40 -2.43 -15.56
N LEU A 394 -26.66 -3.11 -16.01
CA LEU A 394 -27.80 -2.17 -15.97
C LEU A 394 -29.04 -2.88 -15.41
N ILE A 395 -28.96 -4.10 -14.81
CA ILE A 395 -30.08 -4.71 -14.06
C ILE A 395 -29.56 -5.23 -12.73
N SER A 396 -28.17 -4.84 -12.23
CA SER A 396 -27.46 -5.00 -10.95
C SER A 396 -27.15 -3.63 -10.32
N LYS A 397 -27.68 -2.47 -10.96
CA LYS A 397 -27.19 -1.11 -10.65
C LYS A 397 -27.72 -0.65 -9.29
N LYS A 398 -28.46 -1.51 -8.49
CA LYS A 398 -28.79 -0.93 -7.16
C LYS A 398 -28.00 -1.63 -6.06
N GLN A 399 -27.21 -2.73 -6.44
CA GLN A 399 -26.52 -3.51 -5.38
C GLN A 399 -25.02 -3.60 -5.68
N GLY A 400 -24.17 -3.20 -4.73
CA GLY A 400 -22.70 -3.33 -4.90
C GLY A 400 -22.07 -1.96 -5.13
N GLY A 401 -20.90 -1.67 -5.00
CA GLY A 401 -20.31 -0.33 -5.21
C GLY A 401 -19.65 0.17 -3.92
N ASN A 402 -19.18 1.28 -3.93
CA ASN A 402 -18.38 1.86 -2.83
C ASN A 402 -19.23 2.02 -1.55
N ARG A 403 -20.52 2.15 -1.70
CA ARG A 403 -21.40 2.31 -0.51
C ARG A 403 -21.52 0.98 0.25
N ALA A 404 -21.62 -0.10 -0.52
CA ALA A 404 -21.64 -1.42 0.14
C ALA A 404 -20.29 -1.77 0.75
N ALA A 405 -19.20 -1.26 0.15
CA ALA A 405 -17.83 -1.55 0.62
C ALA A 405 -17.53 -0.82 1.94
N LEU A 406 -18.27 0.32 2.21
CA LEU A 406 -18.03 1.06 3.46
C LEU A 406 -18.36 0.18 4.69
N PHE A 407 -19.40 -0.60 4.58
CA PHE A 407 -19.78 -1.45 5.72
C PHE A 407 -18.77 -2.59 5.92
N VAL A 408 -18.22 -2.95 4.86
CA VAL A 408 -17.18 -4.01 4.98
C VAL A 408 -15.91 -3.41 5.61
N TYR A 409 -15.53 -2.07 5.24
CA TYR A 409 -14.35 -1.45 5.88
C TYR A 409 -14.56 -1.34 7.39
N ALA A 410 -15.78 -0.92 7.74
CA ALA A 410 -16.07 -0.73 9.18
C ALA A 410 -16.00 -2.07 9.93
N THR A 411 -16.59 -3.08 9.35
CA THR A 411 -16.56 -4.40 9.99
C THR A 411 -15.11 -4.91 10.11
N GLU A 412 -14.39 -4.75 9.11
CA GLU A 412 -12.99 -5.22 9.15
C GLU A 412 -12.17 -4.44 10.19
N GLY A 413 -12.33 -3.14 10.23
CA GLY A 413 -11.58 -2.33 11.21
C GLY A 413 -11.89 -2.74 12.65
N LEU A 414 -13.17 -2.89 12.95
CA LEU A 414 -13.57 -3.19 14.34
C LEU A 414 -13.17 -4.63 14.72
N GLU A 415 -13.44 -5.49 13.87
CA GLU A 415 -13.02 -6.88 14.17
C GLU A 415 -11.50 -7.00 14.32
N ASN A 416 -10.76 -6.35 13.38
CA ASN A 416 -9.27 -6.40 13.45
C ASN A 416 -8.73 -5.71 14.70
N MET A 417 -9.39 -4.69 15.09
CA MET A 417 -9.00 -4.04 16.37
C MET A 417 -9.07 -5.04 17.51
N ALA A 418 -10.22 -5.78 17.64
CA ALA A 418 -10.41 -6.74 18.75
C ALA A 418 -9.43 -7.92 18.62
N PHE A 419 -9.24 -8.37 17.42
CA PHE A 419 -8.37 -9.54 17.21
C PHE A 419 -6.92 -9.22 17.55
N ILE A 420 -6.43 -8.03 17.03
CA ILE A 420 -4.99 -7.72 17.25
C ILE A 420 -4.75 -7.41 18.74
N ALA A 421 -5.69 -6.79 19.40
CA ALA A 421 -5.54 -6.50 20.84
C ALA A 421 -5.38 -7.79 21.64
N ILE A 422 -6.18 -8.84 21.23
CA ILE A 422 -6.10 -10.12 21.97
C ILE A 422 -4.82 -10.87 21.55
N ALA A 423 -4.51 -10.78 20.28
CA ALA A 423 -3.34 -11.52 19.76
C ALA A 423 -2.05 -11.05 20.45
N VAL A 424 -1.95 -9.75 20.87
CA VAL A 424 -0.64 -9.24 21.34
C VAL A 424 -0.64 -9.25 22.88
N SER A 425 -1.81 -9.38 23.49
CA SER A 425 -1.79 -9.16 24.95
C SER A 425 -2.15 -10.46 25.68
N LEU A 426 -2.55 -11.54 25.02
CA LEU A 426 -3.13 -12.75 25.66
C LEU A 426 -2.04 -13.54 26.38
N VAL A 427 -0.79 -13.35 25.81
CA VAL A 427 0.29 -14.10 26.49
C VAL A 427 0.48 -13.56 27.91
N THR A 428 0.22 -12.29 28.07
CA THR A 428 0.32 -11.71 29.42
C THR A 428 -0.87 -12.13 30.28
N TYR A 429 -1.95 -12.32 29.63
CA TYR A 429 -3.13 -12.80 30.37
C TYR A 429 -2.93 -14.22 30.87
N PHE A 430 -2.34 -15.18 30.04
CA PHE A 430 -2.07 -16.58 30.45
C PHE A 430 -1.06 -16.63 31.59
N TYR A 431 -0.04 -15.71 31.39
CA TYR A 431 1.07 -15.78 32.38
C TYR A 431 0.69 -15.06 33.67
N GLY A 432 0.09 -13.95 33.62
CA GLY A 432 -0.09 -13.05 34.79
C GLY A 432 -1.45 -13.30 35.46
N TYR A 433 -2.45 -13.65 34.72
CA TYR A 433 -3.82 -13.73 35.29
C TYR A 433 -4.21 -15.19 35.46
N MET A 434 -3.69 -16.18 34.67
CA MET A 434 -4.06 -17.61 34.79
C MET A 434 -2.89 -18.41 35.38
N ASN A 435 -1.80 -17.75 35.63
CA ASN A 435 -0.60 -18.27 36.32
C ASN A 435 0.00 -19.49 35.61
N TYR A 436 -0.11 -19.54 34.26
CA TYR A 436 0.60 -20.59 33.50
C TYR A 436 2.08 -20.25 33.33
N SER A 437 2.89 -21.29 33.06
CA SER A 437 4.32 -21.03 32.84
C SER A 437 4.54 -20.25 31.53
N LEU A 438 5.70 -19.63 31.40
CA LEU A 438 6.01 -18.77 30.24
C LEU A 438 5.99 -19.60 28.95
N THR A 439 6.52 -20.82 29.05
CA THR A 439 6.57 -21.66 27.84
C THR A 439 5.15 -22.15 27.46
N LYS A 440 4.40 -22.52 28.53
CA LYS A 440 3.01 -22.96 28.26
C LYS A 440 2.14 -21.81 27.75
N SER A 441 2.25 -20.66 28.24
CA SER A 441 1.48 -19.47 27.79
C SER A 441 1.82 -19.12 26.34
N SER A 442 3.14 -19.20 26.00
CA SER A 442 3.57 -18.92 24.61
C SER A 442 3.02 -19.97 23.65
N THR A 443 3.02 -21.26 24.09
CA THR A 443 2.50 -22.33 23.23
C THR A 443 0.96 -22.19 23.07
N MET A 444 0.31 -21.86 24.14
CA MET A 444 -1.16 -21.67 24.05
C MET A 444 -1.51 -20.53 23.09
N LEU A 445 -0.80 -19.40 23.16
CA LEU A 445 -1.10 -18.27 22.25
C LEU A 445 -0.84 -18.67 20.80
N THR A 446 0.34 -19.34 20.56
CA THR A 446 0.66 -19.69 19.16
C THR A 446 -0.32 -20.75 18.65
N ASN A 447 -0.80 -21.69 19.52
CA ASN A 447 -1.80 -22.68 19.08
C ASN A 447 -3.13 -21.99 18.77
N PHE A 448 -3.47 -21.06 19.65
CA PHE A 448 -4.70 -20.29 19.36
C PHE A 448 -4.60 -19.55 18.03
N MET A 449 -3.48 -18.85 17.83
CA MET A 449 -3.33 -18.08 16.56
C MET A 449 -3.28 -19.05 15.37
N GLY A 450 -2.55 -20.20 15.54
CA GLY A 450 -2.48 -21.20 14.46
C GLY A 450 -3.87 -21.75 14.13
N THR A 451 -4.60 -22.12 15.13
CA THR A 451 -5.96 -22.68 14.94
C THR A 451 -6.89 -21.65 14.29
N SER A 452 -6.82 -20.35 14.72
CA SER A 452 -7.68 -19.30 14.12
C SER A 452 -7.46 -19.17 12.62
N PHE A 453 -6.15 -19.24 12.23
CA PHE A 453 -5.86 -19.07 10.79
C PHE A 453 -6.17 -20.36 10.04
N LEU A 454 -5.98 -21.54 10.69
CA LEU A 454 -6.33 -22.82 10.03
C LEU A 454 -7.84 -22.90 9.79
N LEU A 455 -8.61 -22.44 10.80
CA LEU A 455 -10.08 -22.48 10.68
C LEU A 455 -10.58 -21.52 9.60
N ALA A 456 -9.73 -20.57 9.17
CA ALA A 456 -10.08 -19.73 8.01
C ALA A 456 -10.28 -20.56 6.75
N LEU A 457 -9.48 -21.69 6.65
CA LEU A 457 -9.67 -22.63 5.51
C LEU A 457 -11.06 -23.25 5.53
N VAL A 458 -11.49 -23.57 6.75
CA VAL A 458 -12.84 -24.18 6.87
C VAL A 458 -13.91 -23.14 6.49
N GLY A 459 -13.66 -21.89 6.99
CA GLY A 459 -14.59 -20.81 6.64
C GLY A 459 -14.63 -20.54 5.13
N GLY A 460 -13.46 -20.57 4.49
CA GLY A 460 -13.40 -20.39 3.01
C GLY A 460 -14.14 -21.51 2.29
N PHE A 461 -13.95 -22.76 2.81
CA PHE A 461 -14.63 -23.93 2.19
C PHE A 461 -16.15 -23.81 2.34
N ILE A 462 -16.64 -23.51 3.52
CA ILE A 462 -18.09 -23.41 3.78
C ILE A 462 -18.72 -22.32 2.90
N CYS A 463 -18.00 -21.18 2.68
CA CYS A 463 -18.61 -20.08 1.91
C CYS A 463 -18.60 -20.39 0.41
N ASP A 464 -17.67 -21.23 0.02
CA ASP A 464 -17.59 -21.51 -1.43
C ASP A 464 -18.46 -22.73 -1.79
N THR A 465 -18.92 -23.60 -0.71
CA THR A 465 -19.62 -24.87 -1.02
C THR A 465 -21.09 -24.77 -0.59
N TYR A 466 -21.29 -24.21 0.65
CA TYR A 466 -22.65 -24.43 1.21
C TYR A 466 -23.36 -23.10 1.43
N LEU A 467 -22.63 -22.01 1.96
CA LEU A 467 -23.31 -20.76 2.36
C LEU A 467 -22.78 -19.58 1.54
N THR A 468 -23.71 -18.47 1.45
CA THR A 468 -23.19 -17.24 0.82
C THR A 468 -22.16 -16.56 1.73
N ARG A 469 -21.26 -15.75 1.12
CA ARG A 469 -20.17 -15.09 1.88
C ARG A 469 -20.74 -14.20 2.99
N PHE A 470 -21.86 -13.55 2.79
CA PHE A 470 -22.52 -12.71 3.81
C PHE A 470 -23.01 -13.57 4.98
N LYS A 471 -23.75 -14.70 4.73
CA LYS A 471 -24.28 -15.55 5.82
C LYS A 471 -23.13 -16.21 6.61
N THR A 472 -22.08 -16.51 5.89
CA THR A 472 -20.92 -17.08 6.60
C THR A 472 -20.33 -16.07 7.59
N CYS A 473 -20.21 -14.76 7.15
CA CYS A 473 -19.65 -13.73 8.06
C CYS A 473 -20.59 -13.50 9.25
N LEU A 474 -21.88 -13.64 9.03
CA LEU A 474 -22.85 -13.41 10.13
C LEU A 474 -22.76 -14.54 11.17
N ILE A 475 -22.73 -15.79 10.70
CA ILE A 475 -22.72 -16.93 11.64
C ILE A 475 -21.39 -16.94 12.41
N PHE A 476 -20.30 -16.71 11.69
CA PHE A 476 -19.00 -16.81 12.38
C PHE A 476 -18.75 -15.59 13.27
N ALA A 477 -19.32 -14.41 12.91
CA ALA A 477 -19.21 -13.24 13.83
C ALA A 477 -20.01 -13.48 15.10
N SER A 478 -21.13 -14.27 15.01
CA SER A 478 -21.90 -14.59 16.23
C SER A 478 -21.10 -15.51 17.16
N PHE A 479 -20.40 -16.50 16.54
CA PHE A 479 -19.54 -17.34 17.37
C PHE A 479 -18.43 -16.52 18.04
N GLU A 480 -17.95 -15.57 17.28
CA GLU A 480 -16.89 -14.71 17.88
C GLU A 480 -17.45 -13.86 19.03
N LEU A 481 -18.64 -13.34 18.92
CA LEU A 481 -19.27 -12.56 20.01
C LEU A 481 -19.48 -13.45 21.24
N LEU A 482 -19.93 -14.66 20.98
CA LEU A 482 -20.10 -15.60 22.11
C LEU A 482 -18.75 -15.89 22.78
N GLY A 483 -17.72 -16.03 22.01
CA GLY A 483 -16.36 -16.26 22.56
C GLY A 483 -15.90 -15.12 23.47
N TYR A 484 -16.13 -13.85 23.04
CA TYR A 484 -15.67 -12.71 23.87
C TYR A 484 -16.55 -12.57 25.12
N THR A 485 -17.79 -12.98 24.98
CA THR A 485 -18.66 -12.94 26.17
C THR A 485 -18.15 -13.92 27.24
N LEU A 486 -17.76 -15.09 26.78
CA LEU A 486 -17.25 -16.09 27.75
C LEU A 486 -15.93 -15.61 28.37
N LEU A 487 -15.09 -15.02 27.55
CA LEU A 487 -13.82 -14.55 28.12
C LEU A 487 -14.04 -13.36 29.06
N LEU A 488 -15.00 -12.58 28.78
CA LEU A 488 -15.31 -11.44 29.67
C LEU A 488 -15.86 -11.94 31.01
N VAL A 489 -16.80 -12.91 30.90
CA VAL A 489 -17.40 -13.42 32.14
C VAL A 489 -16.30 -14.09 32.98
N GLN A 490 -15.36 -14.80 32.30
CA GLN A 490 -14.26 -15.43 33.06
C GLN A 490 -13.36 -14.39 33.73
N ALA A 491 -13.14 -13.33 32.98
CA ALA A 491 -12.22 -12.31 33.55
C ALA A 491 -12.91 -11.48 34.63
N HIS A 492 -14.25 -11.38 34.67
CA HIS A 492 -14.98 -10.51 35.62
C HIS A 492 -15.23 -11.25 36.93
N ARG A 493 -15.44 -12.58 36.78
CA ARG A 493 -15.78 -13.29 38.02
C ARG A 493 -14.52 -13.93 38.62
N SER A 494 -14.29 -13.59 39.84
CA SER A 494 -13.03 -14.02 40.48
C SER A 494 -13.08 -15.51 40.83
N GLU A 495 -14.35 -16.14 40.73
CA GLU A 495 -14.50 -17.58 41.04
C GLU A 495 -14.06 -18.46 39.86
N LEU A 496 -13.95 -17.82 38.75
CA LEU A 496 -13.67 -18.62 37.53
C LEU A 496 -12.21 -18.44 37.11
N ARG A 497 -11.41 -17.95 38.09
CA ARG A 497 -9.96 -17.86 37.83
C ARG A 497 -9.19 -18.16 39.11
N PRO A 498 -7.85 -18.49 38.89
CA PRO A 498 -7.05 -18.82 40.08
C PRO A 498 -6.79 -17.58 40.95
N PRO A 499 -6.55 -17.85 42.25
CA PRO A 499 -6.29 -16.72 43.17
C PRO A 499 -5.01 -15.97 42.79
N LYS A 500 -5.06 -14.64 43.06
CA LYS A 500 -3.89 -13.79 42.73
C LYS A 500 -2.65 -14.26 43.51
N CYS A 501 -1.57 -14.33 42.70
CA CYS A 501 -0.32 -14.81 43.32
C CYS A 501 0.14 -13.86 44.43
N VAL A 502 0.11 -14.40 45.81
CA VAL A 502 0.56 -13.58 46.97
C VAL A 502 2.02 -13.94 47.29
N ASP A 503 2.86 -12.92 47.19
CA ASP A 503 4.31 -12.93 47.48
C ASP A 503 4.60 -13.53 48.87
N ASN A 504 4.24 -14.83 49.23
CA ASN A 504 4.95 -15.31 50.44
C ASN A 504 5.29 -16.79 50.29
N ILE A 505 6.60 -17.18 50.61
CA ILE A 505 7.62 -18.00 51.29
C ILE A 505 7.75 -19.34 50.55
N ASN A 506 7.08 -19.45 49.19
CA ASN A 506 7.54 -20.54 48.31
C ASN A 506 7.22 -20.20 46.84
N HIS A 507 7.24 -18.94 46.46
CA HIS A 507 7.27 -18.47 45.06
C HIS A 507 6.52 -19.42 44.14
N GLN A 508 5.42 -20.24 44.65
CA GLN A 508 4.81 -21.12 43.62
C GLN A 508 3.33 -20.72 43.43
N CYS A 509 3.04 -19.89 42.39
CA CYS A 509 1.67 -19.56 41.96
C CYS A 509 0.93 -20.81 41.46
N VAL A 510 -0.36 -20.89 42.04
CA VAL A 510 -1.14 -22.08 41.64
C VAL A 510 -1.77 -21.83 40.26
N GLU A 511 -1.41 -22.80 39.39
CA GLU A 511 -1.95 -22.70 38.02
C GLU A 511 -3.46 -22.94 38.01
N ALA A 512 -4.16 -22.49 36.89
CA ALA A 512 -5.62 -22.62 36.75
C ALA A 512 -6.04 -24.10 36.74
N THR A 513 -7.18 -24.35 37.52
CA THR A 513 -7.71 -25.73 37.58
C THR A 513 -8.32 -26.14 36.24
N THR A 514 -8.52 -27.40 36.05
CA THR A 514 -9.01 -27.94 34.77
C THR A 514 -10.34 -27.28 34.37
N GLY A 515 -11.22 -26.99 35.37
CA GLY A 515 -12.51 -26.33 35.07
C GLY A 515 -12.31 -24.88 34.58
N GLU A 516 -11.41 -24.10 35.26
CA GLU A 516 -11.09 -22.70 34.86
C GLU A 516 -10.39 -22.65 33.50
N ALA A 517 -9.62 -23.63 33.20
CA ALA A 517 -8.90 -23.70 31.91
C ALA A 517 -9.87 -24.09 30.79
N SER A 518 -10.90 -24.86 31.07
CA SER A 518 -11.86 -25.30 30.03
C SER A 518 -12.68 -24.11 29.50
N ILE A 519 -13.11 -23.25 30.42
CA ILE A 519 -13.89 -22.08 29.97
C ILE A 519 -13.02 -21.16 29.12
N LEU A 520 -11.78 -21.01 29.54
CA LEU A 520 -10.82 -20.19 28.75
C LEU A 520 -10.60 -20.79 27.36
N TYR A 521 -10.45 -22.14 27.22
CA TYR A 521 -10.19 -22.76 25.90
C TYR A 521 -11.44 -22.69 25.02
N VAL A 522 -12.56 -22.92 25.67
CA VAL A 522 -13.82 -22.83 24.89
C VAL A 522 -14.01 -21.41 24.35
N GLY A 523 -13.74 -20.45 25.20
CA GLY A 523 -13.86 -19.05 24.75
C GLY A 523 -12.85 -18.71 23.64
N LEU A 524 -11.61 -19.14 23.78
CA LEU A 524 -10.53 -18.82 22.82
C LEU A 524 -10.79 -19.51 21.48
N TYR A 525 -11.30 -20.71 21.51
CA TYR A 525 -11.48 -21.45 20.24
C TYR A 525 -12.75 -20.98 19.53
N LEU A 526 -13.72 -20.54 20.34
CA LEU A 526 -14.89 -19.91 19.70
C LEU A 526 -14.51 -18.61 18.99
N VAL A 527 -13.61 -17.84 19.69
CA VAL A 527 -13.12 -16.61 19.01
C VAL A 527 -12.32 -17.01 17.77
N ALA A 528 -11.53 -18.07 17.90
CA ALA A 528 -10.71 -18.52 16.75
C ALA A 528 -11.61 -18.99 15.60
N LEU A 529 -12.65 -19.72 15.93
CA LEU A 529 -13.61 -20.14 14.91
C LEU A 529 -14.30 -18.95 14.26
N GLY A 530 -14.73 -17.97 15.06
CA GLY A 530 -15.39 -16.76 14.52
C GLY A 530 -14.47 -15.93 13.63
N THR A 531 -13.24 -15.68 14.11
CA THR A 531 -12.31 -14.82 13.36
C THR A 531 -11.86 -15.53 12.08
N GLY A 532 -11.63 -16.88 12.19
CA GLY A 532 -11.20 -17.66 11.01
C GLY A 532 -12.22 -17.56 9.87
N GLY A 533 -13.54 -17.71 10.22
CA GLY A 533 -14.61 -17.65 9.20
C GLY A 533 -14.76 -16.26 8.57
N ILE A 534 -14.63 -15.19 9.39
CA ILE A 534 -14.79 -13.80 8.88
C ILE A 534 -13.59 -13.43 8.00
N LYS A 535 -12.38 -13.89 8.36
CA LYS A 535 -11.15 -13.53 7.59
C LYS A 535 -11.16 -14.23 6.22
N ALA A 536 -11.90 -15.37 6.18
CA ALA A 536 -11.94 -16.09 4.88
C ALA A 536 -12.99 -15.48 3.95
N ALA A 537 -14.09 -14.93 4.52
CA ALA A 537 -15.27 -14.61 3.68
C ALA A 537 -15.37 -13.09 3.46
N LEU A 538 -14.89 -12.22 4.36
CA LEU A 538 -15.17 -10.78 4.38
C LEU A 538 -14.44 -10.05 3.24
N PRO A 539 -13.09 -10.33 2.98
CA PRO A 539 -12.43 -9.66 1.86
C PRO A 539 -13.06 -10.02 0.51
N SER A 540 -13.42 -11.30 0.47
CA SER A 540 -14.06 -11.74 -0.80
C SER A 540 -15.44 -11.10 -0.96
N LEU A 541 -16.17 -10.99 0.15
CA LEU A 541 -17.48 -10.31 0.09
C LEU A 541 -17.31 -8.85 -0.35
N GLY A 542 -16.27 -8.14 0.13
CA GLY A 542 -15.99 -6.74 -0.27
C GLY A 542 -15.59 -6.65 -1.75
N ALA A 543 -14.84 -7.64 -2.16
CA ALA A 543 -14.35 -7.59 -3.55
C ALA A 543 -15.49 -7.90 -4.54
N ASP A 544 -16.46 -8.67 -4.07
CA ASP A 544 -17.59 -9.07 -4.94
C ASP A 544 -18.52 -7.88 -5.22
N GLN A 545 -18.12 -6.82 -4.49
CA GLN A 545 -19.01 -5.65 -4.71
C GLN A 545 -18.61 -4.89 -5.98
N PHE A 546 -17.47 -5.28 -6.53
CA PHE A 546 -17.01 -4.56 -7.73
C PHE A 546 -16.87 -5.57 -8.88
N ASP A 547 -17.54 -5.29 -10.08
CA ASP A 547 -17.50 -6.18 -11.26
C ASP A 547 -16.19 -6.03 -12.03
N GLU A 548 -15.38 -7.15 -12.20
CA GLU A 548 -14.05 -7.16 -12.83
C GLU A 548 -14.18 -7.02 -14.36
N ARG A 549 -15.34 -7.20 -14.86
CA ARG A 549 -15.53 -7.19 -16.32
C ARG A 549 -15.89 -5.76 -16.81
N ASP A 550 -16.19 -4.87 -15.70
CA ASP A 550 -16.45 -3.44 -16.00
C ASP A 550 -15.19 -2.62 -15.73
N PRO A 551 -14.51 -2.13 -16.80
CA PRO A 551 -13.24 -1.38 -16.69
C PRO A 551 -13.31 -0.26 -15.66
N LYS A 552 -14.52 0.38 -15.41
CA LYS A 552 -14.72 1.44 -14.37
C LYS A 552 -14.74 0.82 -12.96
N GLU A 553 -15.40 -0.30 -12.80
CA GLU A 553 -15.51 -0.95 -11.48
C GLU A 553 -14.25 -1.78 -11.19
N SER A 554 -13.51 -2.31 -12.23
CA SER A 554 -12.24 -3.04 -12.07
C SER A 554 -11.12 -2.13 -11.54
N SER A 555 -11.06 -0.76 -12.00
CA SER A 555 -10.07 0.19 -11.42
C SER A 555 -10.42 0.55 -9.98
N GLN A 556 -11.71 0.47 -9.57
CA GLN A 556 -12.16 0.78 -8.20
C GLN A 556 -11.91 -0.40 -7.26
N LEU A 557 -11.81 -1.61 -7.79
CA LEU A 557 -11.49 -2.80 -6.97
C LEU A 557 -10.12 -2.66 -6.30
N SER A 558 -9.07 -2.10 -7.03
CA SER A 558 -7.74 -1.86 -6.42
C SER A 558 -7.84 -0.79 -5.31
N SER A 559 -8.55 0.35 -5.61
CA SER A 559 -8.83 1.37 -4.57
C SER A 559 -9.55 0.74 -3.36
N PHE A 560 -10.47 -0.28 -3.51
CA PHE A 560 -11.13 -0.97 -2.38
C PHE A 560 -10.08 -1.63 -1.47
N PHE A 561 -9.16 -2.43 -2.01
CA PHE A 561 -8.18 -3.15 -1.17
C PHE A 561 -7.26 -2.16 -0.46
N ASN A 562 -7.01 -0.92 -1.15
CA ASN A 562 -6.22 0.09 -0.41
C ASN A 562 -6.97 0.63 0.82
N TRP A 563 -8.22 0.95 0.61
CA TRP A 563 -9.03 1.44 1.74
C TRP A 563 -9.30 0.29 2.73
N PHE A 564 -9.56 -0.99 2.32
CA PHE A 564 -9.65 -2.18 3.19
C PHE A 564 -8.40 -2.32 4.06
N LEU A 565 -7.19 -2.15 3.55
CA LEU A 565 -5.95 -2.24 4.34
C LEU A 565 -5.82 -1.06 5.30
N PHE A 566 -6.17 0.13 4.68
CA PHE A 566 -6.17 1.30 5.58
C PHE A 566 -7.06 1.06 6.81
N SER A 567 -8.31 0.53 6.60
CA SER A 567 -9.22 0.23 7.73
C SER A 567 -8.61 -0.83 8.65
N LEU A 568 -7.96 -1.79 8.19
CA LEU A 568 -7.25 -2.82 8.98
C LEU A 568 -6.16 -2.19 9.86
N THR A 569 -5.42 -1.27 9.33
CA THR A 569 -4.29 -0.67 10.08
C THR A 569 -4.82 0.25 11.19
N ILE A 570 -5.85 0.99 10.84
CA ILE A 570 -6.40 1.89 11.87
C ILE A 570 -6.95 1.03 13.03
N GLY A 571 -7.68 -0.07 12.69
CA GLY A 571 -8.18 -0.97 13.74
C GLY A 571 -7.05 -1.57 14.58
N ALA A 572 -5.93 -1.97 14.01
CA ALA A 572 -4.78 -2.56 14.73
C ALA A 572 -4.11 -1.54 15.65
N ILE A 573 -4.02 -0.22 15.13
CA ILE A 573 -3.37 0.81 15.97
C ILE A 573 -4.19 1.04 17.25
N PHE A 574 -5.54 1.05 17.06
CA PHE A 574 -6.36 1.26 18.26
C PHE A 574 -6.31 0.02 19.16
N GLY A 575 -6.23 -1.16 18.51
CA GLY A 575 -6.17 -2.41 19.29
C GLY A 575 -4.91 -2.48 20.15
N VAL A 576 -3.71 -2.16 19.60
CA VAL A 576 -2.44 -2.40 20.30
C VAL A 576 -2.20 -1.23 21.29
N THR A 577 -2.86 -0.07 21.07
CA THR A 577 -2.55 1.08 21.97
C THR A 577 -3.64 1.19 23.03
N VAL A 578 -4.86 1.47 22.57
CA VAL A 578 -5.91 1.86 23.52
C VAL A 578 -6.43 0.60 24.24
N VAL A 579 -6.75 -0.47 23.44
CA VAL A 579 -7.38 -1.64 24.07
C VAL A 579 -6.36 -2.38 24.96
N VAL A 580 -5.12 -2.43 24.50
CA VAL A 580 -4.11 -3.12 25.33
C VAL A 580 -3.84 -2.32 26.60
N TRP A 581 -3.80 -0.98 26.44
CA TRP A 581 -3.61 -0.15 27.66
C TRP A 581 -4.75 -0.38 28.66
N ILE A 582 -5.97 -0.48 28.16
CA ILE A 582 -7.11 -0.70 29.07
C ILE A 582 -7.00 -2.08 29.71
N SER A 583 -6.53 -3.08 28.89
CA SER A 583 -6.45 -4.46 29.42
C SER A 583 -5.37 -4.58 30.49
N THR A 584 -4.32 -3.79 30.31
CA THR A 584 -3.17 -4.01 31.21
C THR A 584 -3.26 -3.08 32.41
N ASN A 585 -3.97 -1.88 32.27
CA ASN A 585 -3.93 -0.93 33.41
C ASN A 585 -5.29 -0.88 34.11
N LYS A 586 -6.37 -1.07 33.40
CA LYS A 586 -7.71 -0.87 34.02
C LYS A 586 -8.36 -2.22 34.29
N GLY A 587 -7.73 -3.30 33.83
CA GLY A 587 -8.28 -4.64 34.09
C GLY A 587 -8.62 -5.38 32.78
N TRP A 588 -8.55 -6.77 32.83
CA TRP A 588 -8.73 -7.59 31.60
C TRP A 588 -10.23 -7.76 31.29
N ASP A 589 -11.08 -7.60 32.30
CA ASP A 589 -12.53 -7.67 32.05
C ASP A 589 -13.00 -6.48 31.19
N ARG A 590 -12.48 -5.28 31.41
CA ARG A 590 -12.87 -4.09 30.63
C ARG A 590 -12.27 -4.17 29.22
N GLY A 591 -11.04 -4.74 29.15
CA GLY A 591 -10.44 -4.92 27.80
C GLY A 591 -11.28 -5.85 26.93
N PHE A 592 -11.70 -7.01 27.50
CA PHE A 592 -12.54 -7.95 26.73
C PHE A 592 -13.93 -7.37 26.46
N ALA A 593 -14.42 -6.51 27.35
CA ALA A 593 -15.72 -5.85 27.12
C ALA A 593 -15.66 -4.91 25.91
N VAL A 594 -14.56 -4.18 25.81
CA VAL A 594 -14.40 -3.26 24.66
C VAL A 594 -14.33 -4.09 23.36
N CYS A 595 -13.64 -5.22 23.42
CA CYS A 595 -13.56 -6.07 22.22
C CYS A 595 -14.94 -6.64 21.88
N LEU A 596 -15.70 -7.01 22.89
CA LEU A 596 -17.07 -7.52 22.66
C LEU A 596 -17.96 -6.45 22.01
N VAL A 597 -17.89 -5.22 22.53
CA VAL A 597 -18.71 -4.13 21.97
C VAL A 597 -18.28 -3.84 20.52
N ALA A 598 -16.99 -3.89 20.29
CA ALA A 598 -16.48 -3.62 18.93
C ALA A 598 -17.00 -4.67 17.95
N VAL A 599 -16.96 -5.95 18.35
CA VAL A 599 -17.40 -7.01 17.42
C VAL A 599 -18.92 -6.93 17.25
N PHE A 600 -19.62 -6.54 18.27
CA PHE A 600 -21.08 -6.36 18.17
C PHE A 600 -21.42 -5.28 17.14
N PHE A 601 -20.68 -4.19 17.17
CA PHE A 601 -20.95 -3.12 16.19
C PHE A 601 -20.48 -3.52 14.80
N ALA A 602 -19.43 -4.37 14.80
CA ALA A 602 -19.02 -4.90 13.48
C ALA A 602 -20.12 -5.75 12.87
N LEU A 603 -20.75 -6.55 13.66
CA LEU A 603 -21.88 -7.38 13.18
C LEU A 603 -23.07 -6.51 12.77
N LEU A 604 -23.35 -5.44 13.52
CA LEU A 604 -24.44 -4.51 13.16
C LEU A 604 -24.17 -3.82 11.82
N SER A 605 -22.87 -3.42 11.75
CA SER A 605 -22.49 -2.75 10.49
C SER A 605 -22.67 -3.69 9.29
N LEU A 606 -22.40 -4.98 9.46
CA LEU A 606 -22.53 -5.95 8.36
C LEU A 606 -24.01 -6.19 8.02
N THR A 607 -24.90 -6.23 8.99
CA THR A 607 -26.34 -6.48 8.74
C THR A 607 -27.00 -5.24 8.12
N PHE A 608 -26.47 -3.99 8.52
CA PHE A 608 -27.06 -2.77 7.94
C PHE A 608 -26.76 -2.67 6.45
N GLY A 609 -25.73 -3.38 5.99
CA GLY A 609 -25.33 -3.32 4.57
C GLY A 609 -26.00 -4.42 3.75
N LYS A 610 -27.00 -5.20 4.32
CA LYS A 610 -27.54 -6.41 3.64
C LYS A 610 -28.24 -6.02 2.33
N SER A 611 -29.00 -4.91 2.36
CA SER A 611 -29.81 -4.56 1.18
C SER A 611 -28.93 -3.97 0.07
N LEU A 612 -27.57 -3.72 0.41
CA LEU A 612 -26.72 -3.02 -0.58
C LEU A 612 -25.71 -3.99 -1.17
N TYR A 613 -25.63 -5.26 -0.59
CA TYR A 613 -24.56 -6.17 -1.03
C TYR A 613 -25.01 -6.90 -2.30
N ARG A 614 -23.92 -7.12 -3.08
CA ARG A 614 -24.12 -8.03 -4.23
C ARG A 614 -23.75 -9.46 -3.82
N HIS A 615 -24.79 -10.39 -3.94
CA HIS A 615 -24.51 -11.76 -3.44
C HIS A 615 -24.18 -12.69 -4.62
N ASN A 616 -22.98 -13.41 -4.36
CA ASN A 616 -22.64 -14.42 -5.39
C ASN A 616 -23.05 -15.82 -4.90
N VAL A 617 -23.80 -16.58 -5.77
CA VAL A 617 -24.24 -17.94 -5.35
C VAL A 617 -23.09 -18.92 -5.59
N PRO A 618 -22.73 -19.73 -4.54
CA PRO A 618 -21.63 -20.70 -4.67
C PRO A 618 -21.87 -21.70 -5.82
N LYS A 619 -20.82 -21.84 -6.90
CA LYS A 619 -20.96 -22.71 -8.09
C LYS A 619 -20.25 -24.05 -7.86
N GLY A 620 -20.35 -24.66 -6.57
CA GLY A 620 -19.84 -26.01 -6.23
C GLY A 620 -18.51 -25.94 -5.48
N SER A 621 -17.89 -27.28 -4.99
CA SER A 621 -16.74 -27.24 -4.06
C SER A 621 -15.42 -27.27 -4.83
N PRO A 622 -14.69 -26.16 -4.88
CA PRO A 622 -13.35 -26.07 -5.50
C PRO A 622 -12.39 -27.14 -4.95
N LEU A 623 -12.52 -27.50 -3.71
CA LEU A 623 -11.65 -28.54 -3.12
C LEU A 623 -11.97 -29.92 -3.71
N LEU A 624 -13.23 -30.10 -3.94
CA LEU A 624 -13.62 -31.39 -4.54
C LEU A 624 -13.12 -31.48 -5.99
N ARG A 625 -13.04 -30.39 -6.69
CA ARG A 625 -12.49 -30.37 -8.07
C ARG A 625 -10.99 -30.69 -8.05
N PHE A 626 -10.33 -30.14 -7.00
CA PHE A 626 -8.89 -30.40 -6.84
C PHE A 626 -8.63 -31.88 -6.53
N ILE A 627 -9.47 -32.45 -5.69
CA ILE A 627 -9.25 -33.86 -5.27
C ILE A 627 -9.60 -34.79 -6.43
N ARG A 628 -10.51 -34.40 -7.19
CA ARG A 628 -10.93 -35.24 -8.33
C ARG A 628 -9.81 -35.37 -9.36
N VAL A 629 -9.10 -34.28 -9.61
CA VAL A 629 -8.01 -34.31 -10.61
C VAL A 629 -6.91 -35.26 -10.15
N PHE A 630 -6.62 -35.28 -8.86
CA PHE A 630 -5.56 -36.19 -8.37
C PHE A 630 -6.03 -37.64 -8.45
N VAL A 631 -7.29 -37.80 -8.06
CA VAL A 631 -7.80 -39.19 -8.06
C VAL A 631 -7.89 -39.69 -9.51
N ALA A 632 -8.40 -38.86 -10.38
CA ALA A 632 -8.54 -39.24 -11.80
C ALA A 632 -7.17 -39.42 -12.47
N SER A 633 -6.17 -38.65 -12.05
CA SER A 633 -4.82 -38.81 -12.63
C SER A 633 -4.19 -40.14 -12.19
N ILE A 634 -4.46 -40.55 -10.95
CA ILE A 634 -3.89 -41.81 -10.43
C ILE A 634 -4.59 -43.00 -11.09
N LYS A 635 -5.86 -42.84 -11.31
CA LYS A 635 -6.61 -43.94 -11.94
C LYS A 635 -6.23 -44.11 -13.41
N ASN A 636 -5.85 -42.99 -13.99
CA ASN A 636 -5.50 -43.05 -15.44
C ASN A 636 -3.98 -43.07 -15.62
N ARG A 637 -3.22 -43.63 -14.69
CA ARG A 637 -1.74 -43.51 -14.70
C ARG A 637 -1.15 -44.40 -15.81
N LYS A 638 -1.93 -45.41 -16.33
CA LYS A 638 -1.36 -46.34 -17.34
C LYS A 638 -1.73 -45.88 -18.75
N LEU A 639 -2.42 -44.75 -18.90
CA LEU A 639 -2.82 -44.27 -20.23
C LEU A 639 -1.77 -43.28 -20.79
N PRO A 640 -1.57 -43.36 -22.19
CA PRO A 640 -0.57 -42.47 -22.81
C PRO A 640 -1.13 -41.06 -23.01
N ILE A 641 -0.23 -40.02 -22.72
CA ILE A 641 -0.66 -38.61 -22.80
C ILE A 641 -0.55 -38.14 -24.27
N PRO A 642 -1.68 -37.71 -24.93
CA PRO A 642 -1.68 -37.25 -26.32
C PRO A 642 -0.90 -35.93 -26.47
N GLU A 643 -0.12 -35.69 -27.67
CA GLU A 643 0.76 -34.53 -27.94
C GLU A 643 -0.07 -33.32 -28.38
N ASN A 644 -1.37 -33.58 -28.86
CA ASN A 644 -2.22 -32.45 -29.30
C ASN A 644 -3.30 -32.16 -28.24
N SER A 645 -3.38 -30.81 -27.73
CA SER A 645 -4.28 -30.32 -26.66
C SER A 645 -5.76 -30.48 -27.06
N ASP A 646 -6.04 -30.76 -28.37
CA ASP A 646 -7.43 -30.86 -28.86
C ASP A 646 -7.98 -32.27 -28.61
N GLU A 647 -7.12 -33.18 -28.14
CA GLU A 647 -7.52 -34.59 -27.91
C GLU A 647 -7.81 -34.81 -26.42
N LEU A 648 -7.71 -33.71 -25.58
CA LEU A 648 -7.98 -33.78 -24.14
C LEU A 648 -9.43 -33.32 -23.87
N TYR A 649 -9.98 -34.00 -22.84
CA TYR A 649 -11.42 -33.80 -22.53
C TYR A 649 -11.69 -32.36 -22.09
N GLU A 650 -12.53 -31.62 -22.97
CA GLU A 650 -13.08 -30.29 -22.61
C GLU A 650 -14.55 -30.20 -23.05
N ILE A 651 -15.44 -29.87 -22.23
CA ILE A 651 -16.88 -29.90 -22.58
C ILE A 651 -17.15 -28.82 -23.64
N GLY A 652 -17.34 -29.13 -24.99
CA GLY A 652 -17.61 -28.40 -26.24
C GLY A 652 -18.93 -27.61 -26.17
N GLU A 653 -20.02 -27.94 -25.35
CA GLU A 653 -21.35 -27.27 -25.22
C GLU A 653 -21.29 -26.11 -24.22
N ASP A 654 -20.17 -25.89 -23.33
CA ASP A 654 -19.79 -24.77 -22.43
C ASP A 654 -18.85 -23.79 -23.14
N LYS A 655 -18.24 -24.24 -24.26
CA LYS A 655 -17.42 -23.31 -25.07
C LYS A 655 -18.31 -22.37 -25.90
N GLU A 656 -19.57 -22.89 -26.34
CA GLU A 656 -20.51 -22.12 -27.21
C GLU A 656 -21.57 -21.41 -26.36
N ALA A 657 -22.16 -21.93 -25.20
CA ALA A 657 -23.05 -21.29 -24.20
C ALA A 657 -22.26 -20.35 -23.27
N ALA A 658 -20.96 -20.48 -22.97
CA ALA A 658 -19.98 -19.59 -22.29
C ALA A 658 -19.51 -18.47 -23.22
N ILE A 659 -19.48 -18.77 -24.52
CA ILE A 659 -19.22 -17.70 -25.53
C ILE A 659 -20.47 -16.83 -25.68
N LEU A 660 -21.69 -17.39 -25.30
CA LEU A 660 -22.97 -16.65 -25.39
C LEU A 660 -23.36 -16.06 -24.04
N ASN A 661 -22.77 -16.54 -22.85
CA ASN A 661 -23.13 -16.07 -21.50
C ASN A 661 -21.86 -15.68 -20.74
N ASN A 662 -20.72 -15.21 -21.40
CA ASN A 662 -19.46 -14.66 -20.86
C ASN A 662 -19.19 -15.13 -19.43
N HIS A 663 -19.42 -16.35 -18.90
CA HIS A 663 -19.41 -16.67 -17.45
C HIS A 663 -18.27 -17.66 -17.15
N GLN A 664 -17.03 -17.98 -18.20
CA GLN A 664 -16.06 -18.92 -17.61
C GLN A 664 -14.71 -18.74 -18.32
N GLU A 665 -13.46 -18.54 -17.51
CA GLU A 665 -12.02 -18.41 -17.86
C GLU A 665 -11.47 -19.75 -18.36
N PHE A 666 -11.02 -19.84 -19.76
CA PHE A 666 -10.40 -21.08 -20.25
C PHE A 666 -8.86 -20.99 -20.13
N LEU A 667 -8.21 -22.03 -19.35
CA LEU A 667 -6.75 -22.06 -19.11
C LEU A 667 -6.08 -22.98 -20.13
N GLN A 668 -4.73 -22.40 -20.66
CA GLN A 668 -3.99 -23.20 -21.66
C GLN A 668 -3.17 -24.29 -20.96
N ARG A 669 -3.12 -25.39 -21.81
CA ARG A 669 -2.31 -26.51 -21.29
C ARG A 669 -0.83 -26.11 -21.18
N THR A 670 -0.20 -26.54 -19.91
CA THR A 670 1.24 -26.33 -19.70
C THR A 670 1.95 -27.69 -19.58
N ASP A 671 3.33 -27.59 -19.79
CA ASP A 671 4.08 -28.86 -19.84
C ASP A 671 4.58 -29.24 -18.44
N GLN A 672 4.39 -28.45 -17.37
CA GLN A 672 4.81 -28.79 -16.00
C GLN A 672 3.75 -29.67 -15.34
N PHE A 673 4.25 -30.79 -14.59
CA PHE A 673 3.37 -31.76 -13.91
C PHE A 673 2.49 -32.48 -14.93
N LYS A 674 3.19 -33.07 -15.98
CA LYS A 674 2.48 -33.73 -17.11
C LYS A 674 1.68 -34.93 -16.62
N CYS A 675 2.14 -35.37 -15.47
CA CYS A 675 1.44 -36.56 -14.95
C CYS A 675 -0.02 -36.24 -14.62
N LEU A 676 -0.34 -35.00 -14.30
CA LEU A 676 -1.73 -34.62 -13.93
C LEU A 676 -2.61 -34.48 -15.18
N ASP A 677 -1.92 -34.38 -16.35
CA ASP A 677 -2.70 -34.26 -17.61
C ASP A 677 -3.42 -35.57 -17.92
N ARG A 678 -3.03 -36.54 -17.12
CA ARG A 678 -3.69 -37.86 -17.33
C ARG A 678 -5.14 -37.82 -16.85
N ALA A 679 -5.43 -36.93 -16.06
CA ALA A 679 -6.81 -36.79 -15.53
C ALA A 679 -7.77 -36.27 -16.61
N ALA A 680 -7.15 -35.77 -17.73
CA ALA A 680 -8.04 -35.17 -18.74
C ALA A 680 -8.05 -36.05 -20.00
N VAL A 681 -7.53 -37.35 -19.85
CA VAL A 681 -7.46 -38.24 -21.03
C VAL A 681 -8.77 -39.03 -21.12
N ILE A 682 -9.34 -39.00 -22.42
CA ILE A 682 -10.63 -39.71 -22.60
C ILE A 682 -10.35 -41.21 -22.81
N ARG A 683 -11.02 -42.11 -21.94
CA ARG A 683 -10.82 -43.58 -22.03
C ARG A 683 -11.61 -44.13 -23.23
N THR A 684 -11.14 -45.20 -23.83
CA THR A 684 -11.67 -45.85 -25.06
C THR A 684 -13.07 -46.42 -24.79
N ASP A 685 -13.58 -46.40 -23.42
CA ASP A 685 -14.87 -47.02 -23.07
C ASP A 685 -15.97 -45.97 -23.08
N GLY A 686 -15.65 -44.61 -23.52
CA GLY A 686 -16.64 -43.53 -23.77
C GLY A 686 -17.48 -43.22 -22.51
N ILE A 687 -17.21 -43.82 -21.27
CA ILE A 687 -18.00 -43.55 -20.06
C ILE A 687 -17.34 -42.37 -19.31
N THR A 688 -18.12 -41.21 -19.27
CA THR A 688 -17.63 -39.96 -18.64
C THR A 688 -18.22 -39.83 -17.23
N GLY A 689 -17.39 -40.24 -16.14
CA GLY A 689 -17.79 -39.99 -14.73
C GLY A 689 -16.97 -38.86 -14.10
N LYS A 690 -17.63 -38.01 -13.16
CA LYS A 690 -17.03 -36.83 -12.49
C LYS A 690 -15.74 -37.19 -11.77
N TRP A 691 -15.43 -38.59 -11.48
CA TRP A 691 -14.19 -38.97 -10.77
C TRP A 691 -13.28 -39.78 -11.69
N ARG A 692 -13.67 -39.86 -12.96
CA ARG A 692 -12.85 -40.68 -13.88
C ARG A 692 -12.21 -39.81 -14.95
N VAL A 693 -12.91 -38.65 -15.32
CA VAL A 693 -12.29 -37.76 -16.34
C VAL A 693 -12.58 -36.30 -15.93
N CYS A 694 -11.49 -35.43 -15.99
CA CYS A 694 -11.63 -34.00 -15.63
C CYS A 694 -11.35 -33.12 -16.86
N THR A 695 -11.96 -31.88 -16.82
CA THR A 695 -11.70 -30.94 -17.94
C THR A 695 -10.26 -30.38 -17.85
N VAL A 696 -9.76 -29.95 -19.00
CA VAL A 696 -8.38 -29.40 -19.08
C VAL A 696 -8.28 -28.13 -18.21
N THR A 697 -9.31 -27.38 -18.06
CA THR A 697 -9.30 -26.17 -17.20
C THR A 697 -9.18 -26.56 -15.72
N GLU A 698 -9.88 -27.67 -15.35
CA GLU A 698 -9.79 -28.14 -13.94
C GLU A 698 -8.38 -28.67 -13.63
N VAL A 699 -7.80 -29.31 -14.60
CA VAL A 699 -6.43 -29.85 -14.41
C VAL A 699 -5.42 -28.70 -14.36
N GLU A 700 -5.63 -27.70 -15.14
CA GLU A 700 -4.66 -26.58 -15.12
C GLU A 700 -4.83 -25.73 -13.85
N GLU A 701 -6.03 -25.60 -13.38
CA GLU A 701 -6.24 -24.90 -12.10
C GLU A 701 -5.53 -25.63 -10.96
N THR A 702 -5.56 -26.99 -11.02
CA THR A 702 -4.86 -27.80 -10.00
C THR A 702 -3.34 -27.67 -10.14
N LYS A 703 -2.85 -27.65 -11.30
CA LYS A 703 -1.39 -27.49 -11.51
C LYS A 703 -0.90 -26.13 -10.99
N ILE A 704 -1.71 -25.10 -11.17
CA ILE A 704 -1.32 -23.75 -10.68
C ILE A 704 -1.25 -23.77 -9.15
N LEU A 705 -2.18 -24.43 -8.49
CA LEU A 705 -2.15 -24.49 -7.01
C LEU A 705 -0.95 -25.31 -6.52
N VAL A 706 -0.65 -26.38 -7.27
CA VAL A 706 0.50 -27.21 -6.85
C VAL A 706 1.80 -26.44 -7.07
N ARG A 707 1.83 -25.54 -8.05
CA ARG A 707 3.05 -24.75 -8.32
C ARG A 707 3.24 -23.67 -7.26
N MET A 708 2.12 -23.26 -6.60
CA MET A 708 2.20 -22.17 -5.59
C MET A 708 2.60 -22.73 -4.24
N LEU A 709 2.47 -24.05 -3.93
CA LEU A 709 2.64 -24.65 -2.59
C LEU A 709 4.09 -24.53 -2.10
N PRO A 710 5.05 -24.76 -2.96
CA PRO A 710 6.44 -24.66 -2.49
C PRO A 710 6.78 -23.22 -2.06
N ILE A 711 6.23 -22.25 -2.71
CA ILE A 711 6.47 -20.85 -2.31
C ILE A 711 5.76 -20.56 -0.98
N ILE A 712 4.59 -21.24 -0.73
CA ILE A 712 3.84 -21.06 0.53
C ILE A 712 4.58 -21.74 1.69
N LEU A 713 5.14 -22.81 1.36
CA LEU A 713 5.86 -23.54 2.42
C LEU A 713 7.10 -22.77 2.87
N SER A 714 7.64 -22.02 1.95
CA SER A 714 8.85 -21.26 2.33
C SER A 714 8.49 -20.06 3.23
N THR A 715 7.26 -19.63 3.26
CA THR A 715 6.85 -18.46 4.07
C THR A 715 6.41 -18.92 5.47
N VAL A 716 6.28 -20.24 5.71
CA VAL A 716 5.90 -20.79 7.02
C VAL A 716 6.96 -20.44 8.07
N PHE A 717 8.15 -20.37 7.63
CA PHE A 717 9.25 -20.12 8.59
C PHE A 717 9.29 -18.64 9.00
N MET A 718 9.04 -17.85 8.13
CA MET A 718 8.92 -16.43 8.51
C MET A 718 7.77 -16.22 9.51
N ASN A 719 6.69 -16.88 9.24
CA ASN A 719 5.54 -16.73 10.17
C ASN A 719 5.85 -17.34 11.54
N THR A 720 6.83 -18.26 11.55
CA THR A 720 7.30 -18.77 12.85
C THR A 720 8.05 -17.69 13.63
N CYS A 721 8.81 -16.83 12.92
CA CYS A 721 9.52 -15.71 13.55
C CYS A 721 8.55 -14.65 14.06
N LEU A 722 7.49 -14.46 13.26
CA LEU A 722 6.45 -13.52 13.73
C LEU A 722 5.80 -14.03 15.01
N ALA A 723 5.56 -15.35 15.07
CA ALA A 723 4.93 -15.94 16.27
C ALA A 723 5.80 -15.73 17.51
N GLN A 724 7.16 -15.66 17.29
CA GLN A 724 8.05 -15.52 18.46
C GLN A 724 8.11 -14.06 18.93
N LEU A 725 7.95 -13.11 17.98
CA LEU A 725 7.95 -11.68 18.36
C LEU A 725 6.66 -11.32 19.12
N GLN A 726 5.61 -12.12 18.97
CA GLN A 726 4.34 -11.84 19.66
C GLN A 726 4.29 -12.52 21.03
N THR A 727 5.22 -13.51 21.25
CA THR A 727 5.16 -14.20 22.56
C THR A 727 6.37 -13.82 23.41
N PHE A 728 7.66 -14.25 23.06
CA PHE A 728 8.85 -14.12 23.92
C PHE A 728 9.36 -12.68 23.92
N SER A 729 9.11 -11.93 22.78
CA SER A 729 9.58 -10.53 22.72
C SER A 729 8.71 -9.63 23.60
N VAL A 730 7.42 -9.99 23.59
CA VAL A 730 6.52 -9.21 24.47
C VAL A 730 6.86 -9.48 25.94
N GLN A 731 7.23 -10.76 26.24
CA GLN A 731 7.62 -11.09 27.63
C GLN A 731 8.98 -10.46 27.99
N GLN A 732 9.81 -10.41 27.00
CA GLN A 732 11.08 -9.67 27.19
C GLN A 732 10.81 -8.19 27.52
N GLY A 733 9.84 -7.59 26.85
CA GLY A 733 9.47 -6.17 27.04
C GLY A 733 8.91 -5.90 28.44
N THR A 734 8.30 -6.94 29.05
CA THR A 734 7.69 -6.73 30.38
C THR A 734 8.79 -6.71 31.47
N THR A 735 9.97 -7.23 31.19
CA THR A 735 11.07 -7.22 32.18
C THR A 735 11.97 -6.00 31.97
N MET A 736 11.59 -5.07 31.04
CA MET A 736 12.38 -3.86 30.74
C MET A 736 11.65 -2.62 31.27
N ASP A 737 12.47 -1.45 31.42
CA ASP A 737 11.85 -0.21 31.93
C ASP A 737 10.83 0.35 30.93
N THR A 738 9.52 0.31 31.33
CA THR A 738 8.40 0.68 30.42
C THR A 738 7.97 2.12 30.70
N THR A 739 8.73 3.01 31.52
CA THR A 739 8.26 4.37 31.90
C THR A 739 8.99 5.41 31.04
N ILE A 740 8.08 6.19 30.21
CA ILE A 740 8.62 7.34 29.46
C ILE A 740 8.06 8.64 30.05
N ASN A 741 8.80 9.46 30.85
CA ASN A 741 8.43 10.75 31.45
C ASN A 741 7.17 10.62 32.31
N GLY A 742 6.91 9.56 33.13
CA GLY A 742 5.79 9.41 34.09
C GLY A 742 4.63 8.60 33.50
N PHE A 743 4.72 8.19 32.13
CA PHE A 743 3.66 7.45 31.44
C PHE A 743 4.15 6.02 31.16
N GLU A 744 3.40 4.96 31.66
CA GLU A 744 3.78 3.52 31.54
C GLU A 744 3.22 2.93 30.25
N VAL A 745 4.22 2.65 29.32
CA VAL A 745 3.83 2.08 28.02
C VAL A 745 3.82 0.55 28.12
N PRO A 746 2.63 -0.03 27.70
CA PRO A 746 2.57 -1.50 27.75
C PRO A 746 3.49 -2.15 26.71
N ALA A 747 4.35 -3.11 27.13
CA ALA A 747 5.38 -3.82 26.32
C ALA A 747 4.77 -4.43 25.06
N ALA A 748 3.38 -4.70 24.99
CA ALA A 748 2.69 -5.33 23.84
C ALA A 748 2.29 -4.29 22.79
N SER A 749 2.50 -2.91 23.00
CA SER A 749 2.00 -1.79 22.18
C SER A 749 3.08 -1.38 21.14
N ILE A 750 4.33 -2.07 21.03
CA ILE A 750 5.44 -1.64 20.14
C ILE A 750 5.30 -2.39 18.81
N GLN A 751 3.99 -2.83 18.44
CA GLN A 751 3.84 -3.50 17.13
C GLN A 751 3.19 -2.54 16.12
N SER A 752 3.97 -1.55 15.36
CA SER A 752 3.28 -0.98 14.18
C SER A 752 4.30 -0.25 13.30
N SER A 753 4.70 -0.98 12.16
CA SER A 753 5.21 -0.13 11.05
C SER A 753 4.80 -0.74 9.71
N HIS A 754 3.86 -0.04 8.94
CA HIS A 754 3.47 -0.44 7.56
C HIS A 754 3.89 0.65 6.57
N SER A 755 4.82 0.42 5.59
CA SER A 755 5.19 1.28 4.44
C SER A 755 5.19 0.46 3.14
N SER A 756 4.50 0.91 1.95
CA SER A 756 4.36 0.31 0.60
C SER A 756 5.28 1.03 -0.40
N SER A 757 6.32 0.32 -1.16
CA SER A 757 6.94 0.50 -2.49
C SER A 757 6.83 -0.79 -3.31
N CYS A 758 6.85 -0.75 -4.78
CA CYS A 758 6.68 -1.23 -6.16
C CYS A 758 7.88 -2.09 -6.56
N ILE A 759 7.91 -3.53 -6.14
CA ILE A 759 8.78 -4.60 -6.62
C ILE A 759 7.88 -5.73 -7.15
N ARG A 760 8.33 -6.62 -8.24
CA ARG A 760 7.73 -7.89 -8.70
C ARG A 760 7.45 -8.84 -7.54
N HIS A 761 6.15 -9.73 -7.49
CA HIS A 761 5.53 -10.37 -6.31
C HIS A 761 6.50 -11.32 -5.62
N LEU A 762 7.38 -12.05 -6.31
CA LEU A 762 8.28 -13.07 -5.70
C LEU A 762 9.53 -12.39 -5.13
N GLN A 763 9.95 -11.14 -5.72
CA GLN A 763 11.11 -10.38 -5.17
C GLN A 763 10.74 -9.66 -3.87
N ARG A 764 9.52 -9.37 -3.73
CA ARG A 764 9.01 -8.73 -2.50
C ARG A 764 8.95 -9.75 -1.35
N ILE A 765 8.57 -11.10 -1.65
CA ILE A 765 8.53 -12.17 -0.62
C ILE A 765 9.95 -12.51 -0.19
N GLY A 766 10.93 -12.47 -1.14
CA GLY A 766 12.35 -12.74 -0.85
C GLY A 766 12.97 -11.67 0.05
N VAL A 767 12.71 -10.33 -0.18
CA VAL A 767 13.24 -9.24 0.67
C VAL A 767 12.66 -9.36 2.09
N GLY A 768 11.42 -9.79 2.16
CA GLY A 768 10.79 -9.96 3.50
C GLY A 768 11.45 -11.09 4.29
N LEU A 769 11.85 -12.25 3.66
CA LEU A 769 12.47 -13.39 4.38
C LEU A 769 13.88 -13.02 4.86
N VAL A 770 14.59 -12.10 4.10
CA VAL A 770 15.94 -11.67 4.51
C VAL A 770 15.83 -10.73 5.72
N LEU A 771 14.87 -9.82 5.63
CA LEU A 771 14.71 -8.85 6.72
C LEU A 771 14.24 -9.56 8.01
N SER A 772 13.45 -10.73 7.82
CA SER A 772 13.03 -11.49 9.01
C SER A 772 14.25 -12.17 9.67
N ALA A 773 15.27 -12.60 8.87
CA ALA A 773 16.49 -13.20 9.45
C ALA A 773 17.33 -12.16 10.19
N ILE A 774 17.34 -10.95 9.64
CA ILE A 774 18.11 -9.85 10.28
C ILE A 774 17.42 -9.44 11.59
N SER A 775 16.11 -9.53 11.55
CA SER A 775 15.38 -9.14 12.79
C SER A 775 15.68 -10.14 13.92
N MET A 776 15.75 -11.49 13.63
CA MET A 776 16.02 -12.48 14.70
C MET A 776 17.47 -12.35 15.18
N THR A 777 18.36 -11.92 14.28
CA THR A 777 19.75 -11.69 14.72
C THR A 777 19.83 -10.49 15.66
N VAL A 778 19.10 -9.42 15.33
CA VAL A 778 19.09 -8.22 16.19
C VAL A 778 18.42 -8.56 17.53
N ALA A 779 17.40 -9.46 17.42
CA ALA A 779 16.74 -9.85 18.69
C ALA A 779 17.71 -10.65 19.57
N GLY A 780 18.54 -11.49 18.94
CA GLY A 780 19.56 -12.23 19.71
C GLY A 780 20.58 -11.30 20.38
N ILE A 781 20.93 -10.21 19.67
CA ILE A 781 21.94 -9.26 20.21
C ILE A 781 21.32 -8.45 21.35
N VAL A 782 20.12 -8.04 21.15
CA VAL A 782 19.46 -7.20 22.18
C VAL A 782 19.25 -8.04 23.45
N GLU A 783 18.92 -9.34 23.21
CA GLU A 783 18.73 -10.19 24.39
C GLU A 783 20.06 -10.43 25.12
N LYS A 784 21.08 -10.55 24.37
CA LYS A 784 22.41 -10.69 25.02
C LYS A 784 22.76 -9.45 25.84
N LYS A 785 22.45 -8.34 25.26
CA LYS A 785 22.71 -7.09 26.00
C LYS A 785 21.83 -7.00 27.25
N ARG A 786 20.57 -7.29 27.09
CA ARG A 786 19.66 -7.21 28.24
C ARG A 786 20.12 -8.12 29.37
N LYS A 787 20.52 -9.38 28.99
CA LYS A 787 20.98 -10.33 30.02
C LYS A 787 22.28 -9.85 30.69
N ASN A 788 23.17 -9.27 30.01
CA ASN A 788 24.42 -8.73 30.59
C ASN A 788 24.14 -7.64 31.64
N VAL A 789 23.11 -6.87 31.35
CA VAL A 789 22.74 -5.80 32.31
C VAL A 789 22.16 -6.44 33.59
N ALA A 790 21.46 -7.54 33.39
CA ALA A 790 20.93 -8.23 34.59
C ALA A 790 22.05 -8.82 35.44
N ILE A 791 23.12 -9.34 34.83
CA ILE A 791 24.25 -9.94 35.57
C ILE A 791 25.09 -8.83 36.21
N GLU A 792 25.26 -7.69 35.54
CA GLU A 792 26.12 -6.59 36.04
C GLU A 792 25.49 -5.93 37.27
N HIS A 793 24.17 -5.97 37.28
CA HIS A 793 23.50 -5.26 38.40
C HIS A 793 23.02 -6.26 39.45
N GLY A 794 23.46 -7.58 39.27
CA GLY A 794 23.12 -8.64 40.25
C GLY A 794 21.60 -8.84 40.36
N MET A 795 20.84 -8.59 39.24
CA MET A 795 19.36 -8.64 39.28
C MET A 795 18.89 -9.88 38.52
N VAL A 796 19.63 -10.96 38.54
CA VAL A 796 19.29 -12.16 37.75
C VAL A 796 18.07 -12.85 38.39
N ASP A 797 17.90 -12.70 39.72
CA ASP A 797 16.75 -13.39 40.36
C ASP A 797 15.70 -12.36 40.79
N SER A 798 15.91 -11.12 40.30
CA SER A 798 14.98 -10.07 40.74
C SER A 798 13.80 -9.97 39.76
N LEU A 799 12.55 -9.68 40.28
CA LEU A 799 11.33 -9.55 39.45
C LEU A 799 11.10 -8.09 39.07
N ALA A 800 12.11 -7.22 39.64
CA ALA A 800 12.01 -5.80 39.29
C ALA A 800 12.59 -5.53 37.89
N PRO A 801 11.92 -4.52 37.20
CA PRO A 801 12.38 -4.27 35.83
C PRO A 801 13.86 -3.83 35.79
N LEU A 802 14.56 -4.38 34.80
CA LEU A 802 15.98 -4.03 34.61
C LEU A 802 16.14 -2.59 34.09
N PRO A 803 17.13 -1.87 34.57
CA PRO A 803 17.34 -0.48 34.13
C PRO A 803 17.77 -0.41 32.66
N ILE A 804 17.06 -1.09 31.76
CA ILE A 804 17.27 -0.98 30.31
C ILE A 804 15.93 -0.59 29.67
N SER A 805 16.15 0.40 28.83
CA SER A 805 14.90 0.96 28.24
C SER A 805 14.23 -0.08 27.32
N LEU A 806 12.87 -0.04 27.29
CA LEU A 806 12.03 -0.90 26.41
C LEU A 806 12.26 -0.54 24.94
N LEU A 807 12.75 0.66 24.58
CA LEU A 807 12.91 1.16 23.20
C LEU A 807 13.93 0.31 22.44
N TRP A 808 14.77 -0.45 23.17
CA TRP A 808 15.74 -1.34 22.50
C TRP A 808 15.02 -2.48 21.76
N LEU A 809 13.83 -2.85 22.21
CA LEU A 809 13.04 -3.86 21.48
C LEU A 809 12.46 -3.28 20.19
N GLY A 810 12.41 -1.86 20.12
CA GLY A 810 11.92 -1.15 18.92
C GLY A 810 12.71 -1.50 17.67
N PHE A 811 13.96 -1.88 17.81
CA PHE A 811 14.80 -2.16 16.62
C PHE A 811 14.38 -3.47 15.96
N GLN A 812 14.15 -4.59 16.83
CA GLN A 812 13.77 -5.87 16.22
C GLN A 812 12.33 -5.84 15.70
N TYR A 813 11.43 -5.01 16.26
CA TYR A 813 10.02 -4.94 15.80
C TYR A 813 9.92 -4.05 14.56
N ALA A 814 10.78 -3.02 14.42
CA ALA A 814 10.74 -2.16 13.22
C ALA A 814 11.20 -2.94 11.98
N ILE A 815 12.27 -3.73 12.23
CA ILE A 815 12.80 -4.49 11.08
C ILE A 815 11.82 -5.61 10.70
N PHE A 816 11.29 -6.28 11.74
CA PHE A 816 10.34 -7.37 11.42
C PHE A 816 9.04 -6.79 10.83
N GLY A 817 8.58 -5.57 11.36
CA GLY A 817 7.43 -4.86 10.72
C GLY A 817 7.64 -4.61 9.24
N ALA A 818 8.83 -4.21 8.80
CA ALA A 818 9.15 -4.00 7.37
C ALA A 818 9.18 -5.34 6.61
N ALA A 819 9.72 -6.42 7.33
CA ALA A 819 9.75 -7.77 6.71
C ALA A 819 8.32 -8.29 6.48
N ASP A 820 7.43 -8.11 7.42
CA ASP A 820 6.02 -8.55 7.32
C ASP A 820 5.27 -7.77 6.23
N MET A 821 5.61 -6.58 6.04
CA MET A 821 4.96 -5.78 4.98
C MET A 821 5.29 -6.32 3.59
N PHE A 822 6.50 -6.59 3.39
CA PHE A 822 6.92 -7.03 2.05
C PHE A 822 6.45 -8.45 1.79
N THR A 823 6.38 -9.35 2.82
CA THR A 823 6.09 -10.78 2.60
C THR A 823 4.57 -11.01 2.56
N LEU A 824 3.77 -10.39 3.46
CA LEU A 824 2.31 -10.61 3.48
C LEU A 824 1.65 -9.99 2.25
N VAL A 825 2.04 -8.64 1.91
CA VAL A 825 1.46 -8.00 0.71
C VAL A 825 1.89 -8.76 -0.56
N GLY A 826 3.14 -9.18 -0.59
CA GLY A 826 3.67 -9.97 -1.74
C GLY A 826 2.95 -11.31 -1.88
N LEU A 827 2.58 -12.04 -0.73
CA LEU A 827 1.91 -13.37 -0.77
C LEU A 827 0.45 -13.23 -1.19
N LEU A 828 -0.23 -12.18 -0.68
CA LEU A 828 -1.65 -11.96 -1.03
C LEU A 828 -1.83 -11.55 -2.49
N GLU A 829 -0.92 -10.63 -3.06
CA GLU A 829 -1.02 -10.19 -4.48
C GLU A 829 -0.62 -11.32 -5.44
N PHE A 830 0.43 -12.07 -4.94
CA PHE A 830 0.90 -13.18 -5.79
C PHE A 830 -0.18 -14.26 -5.88
N PHE A 831 -0.96 -14.55 -4.83
CA PHE A 831 -1.93 -15.67 -4.81
C PHE A 831 -3.24 -15.24 -5.48
N TYR A 832 -3.50 -14.02 -5.18
CA TYR A 832 -4.71 -13.51 -5.85
C TYR A 832 -4.51 -13.43 -7.37
N ALA A 833 -3.29 -12.95 -7.88
CA ALA A 833 -3.03 -12.76 -9.32
C ALA A 833 -2.86 -14.11 -10.02
N GLU A 834 -2.50 -15.14 -9.23
CA GLU A 834 -2.18 -16.43 -9.91
C GLU A 834 -3.38 -17.38 -9.81
N SER A 835 -4.44 -17.04 -8.91
CA SER A 835 -5.57 -17.96 -8.71
C SER A 835 -6.67 -17.69 -9.75
N SER A 836 -7.31 -18.75 -10.26
CA SER A 836 -8.43 -18.62 -11.21
C SER A 836 -9.67 -18.07 -10.52
N ALA A 837 -10.76 -17.46 -11.23
CA ALA A 837 -11.94 -16.68 -10.74
C ALA A 837 -12.77 -17.54 -9.79
N GLY A 838 -12.77 -18.97 -9.83
CA GLY A 838 -13.62 -19.84 -8.98
C GLY A 838 -12.84 -20.35 -7.76
N MET A 839 -11.43 -19.95 -7.54
CA MET A 839 -10.62 -20.52 -6.43
C MET A 839 -9.94 -19.39 -5.65
N LYS A 840 -10.48 -18.18 -5.82
CA LYS A 840 -9.77 -17.01 -5.23
C LYS A 840 -9.93 -17.01 -3.71
N SER A 841 -11.21 -17.44 -3.13
CA SER A 841 -11.41 -17.50 -1.66
C SER A 841 -10.59 -18.64 -1.04
N LEU A 842 -10.51 -19.78 -1.80
CA LEU A 842 -9.71 -20.92 -1.31
C LEU A 842 -8.21 -20.59 -1.39
N SER A 843 -7.78 -19.85 -2.41
CA SER A 843 -6.36 -19.44 -2.55
C SER A 843 -5.97 -18.42 -1.48
N THR A 844 -6.86 -17.48 -1.15
CA THR A 844 -6.58 -16.52 -0.05
C THR A 844 -6.56 -17.26 1.30
N ALA A 845 -7.44 -18.31 1.44
CA ALA A 845 -7.47 -19.11 2.69
C ALA A 845 -6.18 -19.93 2.83
N ILE A 846 -5.63 -20.38 1.70
CA ILE A 846 -4.38 -21.17 1.72
C ILE A 846 -3.21 -20.27 2.18
N SER A 847 -3.30 -18.97 1.87
CA SER A 847 -2.25 -18.06 2.36
C SER A 847 -2.28 -17.93 3.88
N TRP A 848 -3.49 -17.95 4.46
CA TRP A 848 -3.60 -17.85 5.93
C TRP A 848 -3.17 -19.17 6.59
N CYS A 849 -3.21 -20.28 5.75
CA CYS A 849 -2.72 -21.56 6.28
C CYS A 849 -1.20 -21.53 6.51
N SER A 850 -0.56 -20.78 5.63
CA SER A 850 0.89 -20.61 5.88
C SER A 850 1.15 -20.00 7.27
N PHE A 851 0.33 -19.02 7.72
CA PHE A 851 0.45 -18.43 9.09
C PHE A 851 0.18 -19.50 10.16
N ALA A 852 -0.83 -20.33 9.82
CA ALA A 852 -1.17 -21.38 10.81
C ALA A 852 -0.01 -22.35 11.00
N PHE A 853 0.51 -22.82 9.89
CA PHE A 853 1.62 -23.78 9.99
C PHE A 853 2.87 -23.13 10.59
N GLY A 854 3.08 -21.83 10.32
CA GLY A 854 4.21 -21.11 10.96
C GLY A 854 4.07 -21.06 12.48
N TYR A 855 2.86 -20.79 13.00
CA TYR A 855 2.64 -20.72 14.46
C TYR A 855 2.76 -22.10 15.09
N TYR A 856 2.23 -23.17 14.34
CA TYR A 856 2.40 -24.53 14.88
C TYR A 856 3.87 -24.95 14.91
N LEU A 857 4.51 -24.58 13.73
CA LEU A 857 5.95 -24.88 13.67
C LEU A 857 6.72 -24.21 14.81
N SER A 858 6.29 -23.05 15.22
CA SER A 858 6.95 -22.36 16.37
C SER A 858 6.78 -23.17 17.65
N THR A 859 5.63 -23.74 17.83
CA THR A 859 5.42 -24.55 19.04
C THR A 859 6.31 -25.80 19.03
N VAL A 860 6.36 -26.37 17.86
CA VAL A 860 7.17 -27.59 17.75
C VAL A 860 8.65 -27.27 17.99
N VAL A 861 9.05 -26.13 17.44
CA VAL A 861 10.48 -25.76 17.59
C VAL A 861 10.80 -25.49 19.06
N VAL A 862 9.93 -24.86 19.74
CA VAL A 862 10.19 -24.56 21.18
C VAL A 862 10.26 -25.88 21.96
N GLU A 863 9.36 -26.89 21.64
CA GLU A 863 9.36 -28.17 22.38
C GLU A 863 10.65 -28.96 22.09
N ILE A 864 11.02 -28.97 20.85
CA ILE A 864 12.23 -29.73 20.47
C ILE A 864 13.47 -29.11 21.12
N VAL A 865 13.50 -27.81 21.15
CA VAL A 865 14.70 -27.15 21.71
C VAL A 865 14.77 -27.42 23.22
N ASN A 866 13.64 -27.41 23.87
CA ASN A 866 13.66 -27.65 25.34
C ASN A 866 14.06 -29.10 25.64
N LYS A 867 13.61 -30.00 24.72
CA LYS A 867 13.93 -31.42 24.96
C LYS A 867 15.42 -31.70 24.69
N VAL A 868 15.99 -31.04 23.62
CA VAL A 868 17.37 -31.37 23.16
C VAL A 868 18.39 -30.54 23.96
N SER A 869 18.06 -29.39 24.35
CA SER A 869 19.06 -28.44 24.92
C SER A 869 19.10 -28.57 26.44
N GLY A 870 18.29 -29.52 27.08
CA GLY A 870 18.28 -29.69 28.56
C GLY A 870 17.58 -28.54 29.27
N GLY A 871 16.80 -27.59 28.37
CA GLY A 871 15.89 -26.58 28.95
C GLY A 871 16.41 -25.15 28.75
N TRP A 872 16.73 -24.67 27.48
CA TRP A 872 17.07 -23.26 27.21
C TRP A 872 15.97 -22.32 27.71
N LEU A 873 14.73 -22.85 27.74
CA LEU A 873 13.59 -21.96 28.06
C LEU A 873 12.77 -22.57 29.19
N ALA A 874 13.29 -23.36 30.09
CA ALA A 874 12.48 -24.19 31.01
C ALA A 874 12.42 -23.53 32.40
N ASN A 875 13.38 -22.44 32.57
CA ASN A 875 13.52 -21.89 33.94
C ASN A 875 12.65 -20.65 34.13
N ASN A 876 11.20 -20.74 33.85
CA ASN A 876 10.18 -19.71 34.07
C ASN A 876 10.78 -18.38 34.54
N ASN A 877 12.11 -18.24 34.41
CA ASN A 877 12.88 -17.01 34.66
C ASN A 877 13.70 -16.65 33.41
N LEU A 878 13.18 -15.50 32.82
CA LEU A 878 13.79 -15.13 31.52
C LEU A 878 15.27 -14.75 31.71
N ASN A 879 15.59 -14.20 32.94
CA ASN A 879 16.98 -13.78 33.21
C ASN A 879 17.93 -14.98 33.33
N ARG A 880 17.36 -16.19 33.57
CA ARG A 880 18.22 -17.40 33.68
C ARG A 880 18.10 -18.27 32.43
N ASP A 881 17.07 -17.94 31.67
CA ASP A 881 16.89 -18.74 30.44
C ASP A 881 17.81 -18.22 29.32
N LYS A 882 18.13 -19.19 28.40
CA LYS A 882 19.03 -18.81 27.29
C LYS A 882 18.24 -18.48 26.02
N LEU A 883 17.52 -17.38 26.10
CA LEU A 883 16.64 -16.97 24.99
C LEU A 883 17.46 -16.48 23.79
N GLU A 884 18.63 -15.99 24.06
CA GLU A 884 19.48 -15.49 22.94
C GLU A 884 19.88 -16.63 22.01
N TYR A 885 20.18 -17.84 22.54
CA TYR A 885 20.52 -19.00 21.68
C TYR A 885 19.33 -19.40 20.82
N PHE A 886 18.18 -19.26 21.45
CA PHE A 886 16.96 -19.60 20.69
C PHE A 886 16.75 -18.63 19.52
N TYR A 887 17.01 -17.30 19.71
CA TYR A 887 16.89 -16.34 18.59
C TYR A 887 17.96 -16.58 17.52
N TRP A 888 19.20 -17.04 17.95
CA TRP A 888 20.26 -17.32 16.95
C TRP A 888 19.88 -18.56 16.12
N LEU A 889 19.27 -19.51 16.77
CA LEU A 889 18.79 -20.69 16.03
C LEU A 889 17.74 -20.31 15.00
N LEU A 890 16.81 -19.49 15.37
CA LEU A 890 15.76 -19.05 14.41
C LEU A 890 16.36 -18.21 13.29
N ALA A 891 17.43 -17.47 13.62
CA ALA A 891 18.12 -16.69 12.55
C ALA A 891 18.78 -17.63 11.54
N GLY A 892 19.44 -18.66 12.03
CA GLY A 892 20.07 -19.66 11.13
C GLY A 892 19.02 -20.38 10.27
N LEU A 893 17.95 -20.80 10.86
CA LEU A 893 16.89 -21.51 10.12
C LEU A 893 16.25 -20.59 9.06
N SER A 894 16.12 -19.31 9.38
CA SER A 894 15.55 -18.34 8.41
C SER A 894 16.48 -18.15 7.21
N VAL A 895 17.80 -18.26 7.43
CA VAL A 895 18.76 -18.12 6.30
C VAL A 895 18.67 -19.36 5.40
N VAL A 896 18.56 -20.50 6.02
CA VAL A 896 18.42 -21.73 5.21
C VAL A 896 17.09 -21.68 4.42
N ASN A 897 16.03 -21.25 5.05
CA ASN A 897 14.72 -21.11 4.38
C ASN A 897 14.79 -20.15 3.20
N PHE A 898 15.55 -19.06 3.32
CA PHE A 898 15.68 -18.14 2.17
C PHE A 898 16.35 -18.84 0.98
N GLY A 899 17.40 -19.68 1.29
CA GLY A 899 18.04 -20.45 0.21
C GLY A 899 17.03 -21.36 -0.51
N VAL A 900 16.15 -22.03 0.24
CA VAL A 900 15.12 -22.92 -0.34
C VAL A 900 14.10 -22.09 -1.14
N TYR A 901 13.76 -20.95 -0.66
CA TYR A 901 12.82 -20.08 -1.38
C TYR A 901 13.39 -19.66 -2.74
N VAL A 902 14.66 -19.28 -2.85
CA VAL A 902 15.26 -18.84 -4.13
C VAL A 902 15.23 -20.01 -5.12
N LEU A 903 15.42 -21.20 -4.60
CA LEU A 903 15.36 -22.37 -5.50
C LEU A 903 13.92 -22.58 -6.02
N CYS A 904 12.97 -22.44 -5.11
CA CYS A 904 11.56 -22.62 -5.48
C CYS A 904 11.09 -21.50 -6.41
N ALA A 905 11.61 -20.24 -6.15
CA ALA A 905 11.19 -19.09 -7.00
C ALA A 905 11.78 -19.21 -8.40
N SER A 906 12.94 -19.78 -8.52
CA SER A 906 13.57 -19.92 -9.85
C SER A 906 12.87 -21.01 -10.67
N TRP A 907 12.13 -21.96 -9.98
CA TRP A 907 11.44 -23.09 -10.66
C TRP A 907 10.00 -22.70 -10.99
N TYR A 908 9.53 -21.47 -10.51
CA TYR A 908 8.09 -21.15 -10.67
C TYR A 908 7.84 -20.53 -12.05
N ARG A 909 6.70 -21.04 -12.78
CA ARG A 909 6.31 -20.45 -14.08
C ARG A 909 4.94 -19.78 -13.94
N TYR A 910 4.78 -18.55 -14.59
CA TYR A 910 3.56 -17.75 -14.39
C TYR A 910 2.46 -18.24 -15.34
N LYS A 911 1.09 -18.02 -14.88
CA LYS A 911 -0.09 -18.50 -15.64
C LYS A 911 -0.27 -17.69 -16.93
N LYS A 912 -0.71 -18.37 -18.09
CA LYS A 912 -0.96 -17.72 -19.40
C LYS A 912 -2.45 -17.77 -19.74
N LEU A 913 -3.21 -16.52 -19.99
CA LEU A 913 -4.67 -16.54 -20.26
C LEU A 913 -4.91 -16.44 -21.77
N GLU A 914 -6.01 -17.28 -22.36
CA GLU A 914 -6.46 -17.11 -23.76
C GLU A 914 -7.56 -16.04 -23.85
N VAL A 915 -7.41 -15.02 -24.66
CA VAL A 915 -8.54 -14.13 -25.00
C VAL A 915 -9.27 -14.71 -26.22
N PRO A 916 -10.37 -15.45 -26.04
CA PRO A 916 -11.01 -16.00 -27.24
C PRO A 916 -11.21 -14.91 -28.32
N VAL A 917 -10.44 -14.87 -29.42
CA VAL A 917 -10.71 -14.10 -30.65
C VAL A 917 -11.99 -14.62 -31.30
N VAL A 918 -13.19 -14.15 -30.87
CA VAL A 918 -14.44 -14.47 -31.61
C VAL A 918 -14.25 -14.13 -33.09
N GLU A 919 -13.73 -15.03 -33.95
CA GLU A 919 -13.90 -14.90 -35.43
C GLU A 919 -15.37 -14.95 -35.81
N LYS A 920 -16.12 -13.82 -35.80
CA LYS A 920 -17.43 -13.44 -36.38
C LYS A 920 -17.76 -14.25 -37.63
N ASN A 921 -17.15 -15.46 -37.94
CA ASN A 921 -17.59 -16.03 -39.23
C ASN A 921 -18.24 -17.40 -38.99
N ASP A 922 -18.72 -17.75 -37.72
CA ASP A 922 -19.33 -19.11 -37.71
C ASP A 922 -20.73 -19.04 -37.08
N VAL A 923 -21.31 -17.75 -36.91
CA VAL A 923 -22.70 -17.72 -36.38
C VAL A 923 -23.65 -17.36 -37.53
N LEU A 924 -23.13 -17.44 -38.86
CA LEU A 924 -24.15 -17.24 -39.92
C LEU A 924 -24.29 -18.52 -40.74
N LYS A 925 -23.85 -19.74 -40.24
CA LYS A 925 -24.16 -20.93 -41.07
C LYS A 925 -25.19 -21.81 -40.35
N GLU A 926 -25.83 -21.22 -39.20
CA GLU A 926 -26.91 -22.09 -38.67
C GLU A 926 -28.20 -21.29 -38.52
N ILE A 927 -28.39 -20.29 -39.44
CA ILE A 927 -29.80 -19.83 -39.50
C ILE A 927 -30.20 -19.68 -40.96
N LYS A 928 -30.25 -20.82 -41.71
CA LYS A 928 -31.18 -20.58 -42.83
C LYS A 928 -32.23 -21.70 -42.87
N PRO A 929 -33.66 -21.48 -43.00
CA PRO A 929 -34.56 -22.54 -43.47
C PRO A 929 -34.13 -23.09 -44.84
#